data_AF-A0A0C7N1V9-F1
#
_entry.id   AF-A0A0C7N1V9-F1
#
_cell.length_a   1.000
_cell.length_b   1.000
_cell.length_c   1.000
_cell.angle_alpha   90.00
_cell.angle_beta   90.00
_cell.angle_gamma   90.00
#
_symmetry.space_group_name_H-M   'P 1'
#
loop_
_entity.id
_entity.type
_entity.pdbx_description
1 polymer ?
#
loop_
_entity_poly.entity_id
_entity_poly.type
_entity_poly.pdbx_seq_one_letter_code
_entity_poly.pdbx_strand_id
1 'polypeptide(L)'
;MFKQLSQLGKNFTDELAKGLTDELNEGQELFDKNSDLPVEIQAKLRKFEKYEQKYPLLLNAYKAEKAKLEKVVVLQKIICENTPVSSLDDLDSLTSFFQNTNLKVEMLNGEVKRLTSEKNEKQVEIEALNAKLSGSQGSGDADRSVEAVEGHSSEFQHRLEEQEKVNESLRRELETKDKELERTTADLASSKKNIGESVTIRAELETAKAKLTDSEQMFINKEKAHLEITSELDSVRRLLEQKTMELSQAVSKLDSNRSTESGVSKGASKTKNKKRKGKNNAYRVEHQQEVTNDERERGTPAEIRQLTDLQQEFDALQVKYDVSLNDLDTSRQELQSLKETNAGIEELRNEKEDYHKQLQDTKEQLKFKKEELDNNKEILKSVGNELVSAKDQLKKLDSGDKVKVDALKSELESIQQKHSENNQSYEIKQNELVEKVSSLEAEMATLTEEIQKLGAALDVSQKEYEELSSKLKKSENTNAKLRRENESLTEGVREVPALRKSESNLRSSLLQKEKTIVYLEQQVKEYSAKEAQTNKLLRESKAESTKLTAKVDQLTKLNEEMTNEVKKSEQSMEKFIKNNGSLSEKLEVLNEKYETLKNVKSVSHEQVGVIRRQCDELNIKLKEANKRIGFLEDELEESVLASHEKTKELTSIRRVIAEGQSNEELKIQKLENSLAAALEDKERLESDFALQTTMLKQRTQELKQTNETLKLHYQELQSKEKSYVTEIAKLKSSKEEVQKASSAGSGKAHELERSLLEMRNTLSSSEKKLRELEVANGNFKELNSDLTQKLDRISKNYKQISNQLAAAKEKSASRRPSRSNSVLSIPDQNTNDTSRRASYSDDRGKQSQSDTNDKIAYIKNVLLGFLEHKEQREMLLPVVSTLLQLDSSDEKRLLVSIR
;
A
#
# COMPACT_ATOMS: atom_id res chain seq x y z
N MET A 1 -13.24 -51.04 -18.11
CA MET A 1 -12.72 -50.29 -16.94
C MET A 1 -11.62 -49.30 -17.32
N PHE A 2 -10.34 -49.66 -17.49
CA PHE A 2 -9.25 -48.67 -17.71
C PHE A 2 -9.51 -47.63 -18.84
N LYS A 3 -10.02 -48.04 -20.02
CA LYS A 3 -10.40 -47.07 -21.09
C LYS A 3 -11.51 -46.09 -20.66
N GLN A 4 -12.49 -46.55 -19.88
CA GLN A 4 -13.58 -45.71 -19.38
C GLN A 4 -13.08 -44.71 -18.32
N LEU A 5 -12.17 -45.13 -17.44
CA LEU A 5 -11.49 -44.22 -16.51
C LEU A 5 -10.63 -43.17 -17.23
N SER A 6 -9.94 -43.56 -18.31
CA SER A 6 -9.17 -42.63 -19.15
C SER A 6 -10.07 -41.64 -19.91
N GLN A 7 -11.24 -42.08 -20.39
CA GLN A 7 -12.25 -41.17 -20.98
C GLN A 7 -12.87 -40.25 -19.91
N LEU A 8 -13.18 -40.76 -18.71
CA LEU A 8 -13.72 -39.94 -17.62
C LEU A 8 -12.73 -38.83 -17.23
N GLY A 9 -11.43 -39.16 -17.13
CA GLY A 9 -10.38 -38.18 -16.86
C GLY A 9 -10.20 -37.15 -17.97
N LYS A 10 -10.30 -37.55 -19.24
CA LYS A 10 -10.29 -36.60 -20.36
C LYS A 10 -11.50 -35.66 -20.34
N ASN A 11 -12.70 -36.19 -20.22
CA ASN A 11 -13.92 -35.39 -20.14
C ASN A 11 -13.85 -34.38 -18.98
N PHE A 12 -13.39 -34.80 -17.80
CA PHE A 12 -13.17 -33.88 -16.67
C PHE A 12 -12.14 -32.78 -16.97
N THR A 13 -11.07 -33.10 -17.71
CA THR A 13 -10.03 -32.14 -18.08
C THR A 13 -10.54 -31.14 -19.13
N ASP A 14 -11.31 -31.63 -20.11
CA ASP A 14 -11.91 -30.82 -21.17
C ASP A 14 -13.03 -29.92 -20.63
N GLU A 15 -13.83 -30.39 -19.65
CA GLU A 15 -14.83 -29.57 -18.94
C GLU A 15 -14.17 -28.49 -18.06
N LEU A 16 -13.08 -28.80 -17.35
CA LEU A 16 -12.29 -27.81 -16.60
C LEU A 16 -11.65 -26.77 -17.53
N ALA A 17 -11.05 -27.20 -18.64
CA ALA A 17 -10.48 -26.31 -19.63
C ALA A 17 -11.55 -25.40 -20.24
N LYS A 18 -12.74 -25.95 -20.55
CA LYS A 18 -13.86 -25.18 -21.08
C LYS A 18 -14.39 -24.15 -20.08
N GLY A 19 -14.55 -24.54 -18.81
CA GLY A 19 -14.95 -23.62 -17.74
C GLY A 19 -13.96 -22.45 -17.59
N LEU A 20 -12.65 -22.71 -17.64
CA LEU A 20 -11.65 -21.65 -17.63
C LEU A 20 -11.71 -20.75 -18.88
N THR A 21 -11.99 -21.29 -20.08
CA THR A 21 -12.15 -20.44 -21.28
C THR A 21 -13.43 -19.60 -21.26
N ASP A 22 -14.51 -20.11 -20.68
CA ASP A 22 -15.77 -19.37 -20.54
C ASP A 22 -15.62 -18.24 -19.50
N GLU A 23 -14.90 -18.44 -18.39
CA GLU A 23 -14.56 -17.35 -17.44
C GLU A 23 -13.58 -16.31 -18.03
N LEU A 24 -12.67 -16.72 -18.92
CA LEU A 24 -11.72 -15.80 -19.57
C LEU A 24 -12.33 -14.95 -20.70
N ASN A 25 -13.51 -15.31 -21.21
CA ASN A 25 -14.19 -14.58 -22.29
C ASN A 25 -15.15 -13.48 -21.82
N GLU A 26 -15.40 -13.32 -20.50
CA GLU A 26 -16.41 -12.38 -19.96
C GLU A 26 -16.25 -10.89 -20.34
N GLY A 27 -15.13 -10.51 -20.97
CA GLY A 27 -14.82 -9.12 -21.36
C GLY A 27 -15.50 -8.59 -22.63
N GLN A 28 -16.08 -9.44 -23.49
CA GLN A 28 -16.59 -9.01 -24.82
C GLN A 28 -17.88 -9.70 -25.28
N GLU A 29 -18.96 -9.63 -24.49
CA GLU A 29 -20.28 -10.12 -24.92
C GLU A 29 -21.32 -9.02 -25.15
N LEU A 30 -22.15 -9.19 -26.19
CA LEU A 30 -23.03 -8.15 -26.70
C LEU A 30 -24.28 -7.93 -25.82
N PHE A 31 -24.74 -6.68 -25.79
CA PHE A 31 -26.14 -6.36 -25.46
C PHE A 31 -27.04 -6.77 -26.62
N ASP A 32 -28.16 -7.43 -26.33
CA ASP A 32 -29.09 -7.89 -27.35
C ASP A 32 -30.00 -6.74 -27.82
N LYS A 33 -29.63 -6.19 -28.98
CA LYS A 33 -30.33 -5.06 -29.63
C LYS A 33 -31.73 -5.39 -30.10
N ASN A 34 -32.14 -6.66 -30.09
CA ASN A 34 -33.46 -7.12 -30.53
C ASN A 34 -34.46 -7.28 -29.38
N SER A 35 -34.08 -6.89 -28.14
CA SER A 35 -34.97 -6.97 -26.98
C SER A 35 -35.44 -5.58 -26.53
N ASP A 36 -36.77 -5.37 -26.50
CA ASP A 36 -37.41 -4.09 -26.13
C ASP A 36 -37.23 -3.68 -24.65
N LEU A 37 -36.53 -4.49 -23.86
CA LEU A 37 -36.27 -4.22 -22.45
C LEU A 37 -35.12 -3.21 -22.31
N PRO A 38 -35.28 -2.14 -21.51
CA PRO A 38 -34.20 -1.19 -21.22
C PRO A 38 -32.90 -1.86 -20.76
N VAL A 39 -31.77 -1.31 -21.21
CA VAL A 39 -30.41 -1.86 -20.98
C VAL A 39 -30.12 -2.13 -19.50
N GLU A 40 -30.62 -1.29 -18.59
CA GLU A 40 -30.50 -1.52 -17.15
C GLU A 40 -31.21 -2.78 -16.66
N ILE A 41 -32.35 -3.13 -17.25
CA ILE A 41 -33.14 -4.32 -16.89
C ILE A 41 -32.45 -5.55 -17.46
N GLN A 42 -31.94 -5.51 -18.71
CA GLN A 42 -31.09 -6.57 -19.26
C GLN A 42 -29.86 -6.83 -18.35
N ALA A 43 -29.19 -5.75 -17.91
CA ALA A 43 -28.03 -5.84 -17.02
C ALA A 43 -28.37 -6.33 -15.60
N LYS A 44 -29.59 -6.10 -15.10
CA LYS A 44 -30.09 -6.65 -13.83
C LYS A 44 -30.46 -8.13 -13.99
N LEU A 45 -31.13 -8.52 -15.06
CA LEU A 45 -31.49 -9.91 -15.36
C LEU A 45 -30.25 -10.80 -15.52
N ARG A 46 -29.26 -10.41 -16.34
CA ARG A 46 -27.98 -11.14 -16.44
C ARG A 46 -27.22 -11.24 -15.12
N LYS A 47 -27.40 -10.28 -14.18
CA LYS A 47 -26.84 -10.40 -12.82
C LYS A 47 -27.60 -11.41 -11.96
N PHE A 48 -28.93 -11.46 -12.04
CA PHE A 48 -29.71 -12.50 -11.38
C PHE A 48 -29.38 -13.89 -11.92
N GLU A 49 -29.27 -14.05 -13.24
CA GLU A 49 -28.86 -15.30 -13.90
C GLU A 49 -27.46 -15.76 -13.46
N LYS A 50 -26.48 -14.84 -13.36
CA LYS A 50 -25.16 -15.15 -12.79
C LYS A 50 -25.22 -15.50 -11.29
N TYR A 51 -26.14 -14.94 -10.51
CA TYR A 51 -26.35 -15.36 -9.12
C TYR A 51 -27.05 -16.72 -9.01
N GLU A 52 -28.02 -17.01 -9.88
CA GLU A 52 -28.74 -18.28 -9.96
C GLU A 52 -27.80 -19.44 -10.34
N GLN A 53 -26.81 -19.19 -11.21
CA GLN A 53 -25.74 -20.13 -11.51
C GLN A 53 -24.71 -20.27 -10.37
N LYS A 54 -24.30 -19.17 -9.72
CA LYS A 54 -23.26 -19.19 -8.67
C LYS A 54 -23.77 -19.63 -7.29
N TYR A 55 -25.07 -19.52 -7.00
CA TYR A 55 -25.68 -19.94 -5.74
C TYR A 55 -25.59 -21.46 -5.46
N PRO A 56 -25.95 -22.39 -6.39
CA PRO A 56 -25.80 -23.83 -6.15
C PRO A 56 -24.33 -24.26 -6.04
N LEU A 57 -23.41 -23.59 -6.76
CA LEU A 57 -21.97 -23.80 -6.61
C LEU A 57 -21.49 -23.39 -5.20
N LEU A 58 -21.88 -22.21 -4.73
CA LEU A 58 -21.56 -21.71 -3.39
C LEU A 58 -22.19 -22.59 -2.29
N LEU A 59 -23.42 -23.05 -2.49
CA LEU A 59 -24.11 -23.97 -1.56
C LEU A 59 -23.42 -25.34 -1.50
N ASN A 60 -22.92 -25.86 -2.63
CA ASN A 60 -22.15 -27.10 -2.66
C ASN A 60 -20.75 -26.93 -2.05
N ALA A 61 -20.09 -25.79 -2.27
CA ALA A 61 -18.84 -25.45 -1.58
C ALA A 61 -19.06 -25.38 -0.05
N TYR A 62 -20.12 -24.71 0.41
CA TYR A 62 -20.49 -24.65 1.83
C TYR A 62 -20.80 -26.03 2.43
N LYS A 63 -21.54 -26.89 1.71
CA LYS A 63 -21.77 -28.29 2.12
C LYS A 63 -20.46 -29.08 2.23
N ALA A 64 -19.56 -28.92 1.27
CA ALA A 64 -18.26 -29.58 1.28
C ALA A 64 -17.39 -29.08 2.45
N GLU A 65 -17.37 -27.78 2.73
CA GLU A 65 -16.63 -27.20 3.84
C GLU A 65 -17.19 -27.64 5.20
N LYS A 66 -18.53 -27.69 5.35
CA LYS A 66 -19.17 -28.26 6.53
C LYS A 66 -18.81 -29.74 6.73
N ALA A 67 -18.78 -30.53 5.65
CA ALA A 67 -18.37 -31.94 5.70
C ALA A 67 -16.87 -32.14 5.98
N LYS A 68 -16.00 -31.16 5.67
CA LYS A 68 -14.62 -31.12 6.19
C LYS A 68 -14.61 -30.79 7.67
N LEU A 69 -15.37 -29.78 8.10
CA LEU A 69 -15.44 -29.34 9.50
C LEU A 69 -15.89 -30.47 10.44
N GLU A 70 -16.91 -31.22 10.04
CA GLU A 70 -17.39 -32.42 10.76
C GLU A 70 -16.29 -33.50 10.88
N LYS A 71 -15.48 -33.71 9.83
CA LYS A 71 -14.31 -34.61 9.89
C LYS A 71 -13.19 -34.07 10.79
N VAL A 72 -12.97 -32.75 10.81
CA VAL A 72 -11.99 -32.12 11.72
C VAL A 72 -12.42 -32.28 13.18
N VAL A 73 -13.71 -32.13 13.50
CA VAL A 73 -14.25 -32.39 14.85
C VAL A 73 -14.08 -33.86 15.25
N VAL A 74 -14.32 -34.80 14.35
CA VAL A 74 -14.05 -36.24 14.61
C VAL A 74 -12.55 -36.50 14.84
N LEU A 75 -11.68 -35.89 14.03
CA LEU A 75 -10.22 -36.05 14.15
C LEU A 75 -9.67 -35.40 15.44
N GLN A 76 -10.16 -34.21 15.81
CA GLN A 76 -9.86 -33.57 17.09
C GLN A 76 -10.27 -34.47 18.24
N LYS A 77 -11.50 -35.03 18.22
CA LYS A 77 -11.95 -35.97 19.25
C LYS A 77 -11.03 -37.19 19.37
N ILE A 78 -10.64 -37.81 18.25
CA ILE A 78 -9.70 -38.94 18.26
C ILE A 78 -8.34 -38.57 18.86
N ILE A 79 -7.82 -37.37 18.58
CA ILE A 79 -6.56 -36.88 19.17
C ILE A 79 -6.72 -36.65 20.67
N CYS A 80 -7.77 -35.96 21.13
CA CYS A 80 -8.05 -35.74 22.56
C CYS A 80 -8.29 -37.04 23.34
N GLU A 81 -8.80 -38.11 22.70
CA GLU A 81 -9.01 -39.42 23.33
C GLU A 81 -7.72 -40.26 23.43
N ASN A 82 -6.76 -40.06 22.52
CA ASN A 82 -5.52 -40.86 22.45
C ASN A 82 -4.27 -40.09 22.91
N THR A 83 -4.40 -38.82 23.30
CA THR A 83 -3.27 -37.93 23.61
C THR A 83 -3.72 -36.85 24.61
N PRO A 84 -2.91 -36.45 25.62
CA PRO A 84 -3.38 -35.62 26.74
C PRO A 84 -3.55 -34.12 26.39
N VAL A 85 -4.02 -33.80 25.18
CA VAL A 85 -4.14 -32.44 24.65
C VAL A 85 -5.62 -32.11 24.42
N SER A 86 -6.12 -31.08 25.09
CA SER A 86 -7.56 -30.79 25.18
C SER A 86 -8.16 -30.04 23.98
N SER A 87 -7.34 -29.38 23.16
CA SER A 87 -7.78 -28.72 21.91
C SER A 87 -6.72 -28.81 20.82
N LEU A 88 -7.15 -28.67 19.57
CA LEU A 88 -6.25 -28.67 18.41
C LEU A 88 -5.35 -27.41 18.35
N ASP A 89 -5.65 -26.38 19.15
CA ASP A 89 -4.88 -25.14 19.25
C ASP A 89 -3.52 -25.33 19.97
N ASP A 90 -3.38 -26.36 20.81
CA ASP A 90 -2.15 -26.64 21.58
C ASP A 90 -1.26 -27.69 20.87
N LEU A 91 -0.77 -27.29 19.70
CA LEU A 91 0.14 -28.07 18.86
C LEU A 91 1.53 -28.29 19.51
N ASP A 92 1.94 -27.41 20.42
CA ASP A 92 3.22 -27.49 21.11
C ASP A 92 3.22 -28.57 22.21
N SER A 93 2.13 -28.69 22.99
CA SER A 93 1.96 -29.83 23.91
C SER A 93 1.87 -31.17 23.16
N LEU A 94 1.19 -31.20 22.01
CA LEU A 94 1.10 -32.39 21.17
C LEU A 94 2.48 -32.82 20.65
N THR A 95 3.26 -31.86 20.14
CA THR A 95 4.62 -32.08 19.66
C THR A 95 5.54 -32.54 20.80
N SER A 96 5.44 -31.91 21.96
CA SER A 96 6.21 -32.26 23.17
C SER A 96 5.88 -33.67 23.68
N PHE A 97 4.60 -34.08 23.61
CA PHE A 97 4.19 -35.44 23.98
C PHE A 97 4.81 -36.49 23.05
N PHE A 98 4.82 -36.26 21.73
CA PHE A 98 5.45 -37.19 20.79
C PHE A 98 6.98 -37.25 20.96
N GLN A 99 7.64 -36.11 21.22
CA GLN A 99 9.08 -36.09 21.53
C GLN A 99 9.39 -36.87 22.82
N ASN A 100 8.65 -36.65 23.90
CA ASN A 100 8.82 -37.36 25.18
C ASN A 100 8.54 -38.87 25.02
N THR A 101 7.50 -39.24 24.25
CA THR A 101 7.19 -40.64 23.91
C THR A 101 8.33 -41.30 23.13
N ASN A 102 8.89 -40.62 22.13
CA ASN A 102 10.02 -41.11 21.36
C ASN A 102 11.28 -41.28 22.23
N LEU A 103 11.60 -40.30 23.09
CA LEU A 103 12.72 -40.43 24.06
C LEU A 103 12.51 -41.61 25.02
N LYS A 104 11.28 -41.85 25.48
CA LYS A 104 10.96 -43.00 26.33
C LYS A 104 11.11 -44.34 25.58
N VAL A 105 10.72 -44.39 24.31
CA VAL A 105 10.94 -45.56 23.43
C VAL A 105 12.43 -45.76 23.15
N GLU A 106 13.21 -44.70 22.97
CA GLU A 106 14.66 -44.77 22.76
C GLU A 106 15.40 -45.27 24.02
N MET A 107 15.06 -44.75 25.20
CA MET A 107 15.57 -45.25 26.48
C MET A 107 15.23 -46.73 26.71
N LEU A 108 13.99 -47.14 26.45
CA LEU A 108 13.58 -48.55 26.55
C LEU A 108 14.33 -49.45 25.57
N ASN A 109 14.55 -49.00 24.32
CA ASN A 109 15.38 -49.72 23.35
C ASN A 109 16.86 -49.76 23.75
N GLY A 110 17.37 -48.74 24.42
CA GLY A 110 18.70 -48.73 25.03
C GLY A 110 18.83 -49.78 26.13
N GLU A 111 17.87 -49.86 27.03
CA GLU A 111 17.85 -50.84 28.13
C GLU A 111 17.65 -52.27 27.61
N VAL A 112 16.79 -52.49 26.60
CA VAL A 112 16.65 -53.79 25.93
C VAL A 112 17.97 -54.23 25.28
N LYS A 113 18.72 -53.32 24.64
CA LYS A 113 20.06 -53.61 24.13
C LYS A 113 21.02 -53.97 25.28
N ARG A 114 21.06 -53.18 26.36
CA ARG A 114 21.93 -53.38 27.53
C ARG A 114 21.70 -54.75 28.18
N LEU A 115 20.45 -55.11 28.44
CA LEU A 115 20.03 -56.41 28.97
C LEU A 115 20.33 -57.56 28.01
N THR A 116 20.29 -57.33 26.70
CA THR A 116 20.66 -58.34 25.69
C THR A 116 22.17 -58.59 25.68
N SER A 117 23.01 -57.55 25.77
CA SER A 117 24.47 -57.72 25.94
C SER A 117 24.81 -58.43 27.26
N GLU A 118 24.25 -57.99 28.38
CA GLU A 118 24.49 -58.57 29.71
C GLU A 118 24.10 -60.06 29.76
N LYS A 119 22.97 -60.43 29.13
CA LYS A 119 22.56 -61.83 28.96
C LYS A 119 23.56 -62.63 28.13
N ASN A 120 24.04 -62.09 27.01
CA ASN A 120 24.98 -62.79 26.13
C ASN A 120 26.33 -63.00 26.82
N GLU A 121 26.83 -62.00 27.57
CA GLU A 121 28.05 -62.11 28.38
C GLU A 121 27.91 -63.21 29.45
N LYS A 122 26.79 -63.25 30.17
CA LYS A 122 26.50 -64.31 31.16
C LYS A 122 26.40 -65.70 30.52
N GLN A 123 25.90 -65.80 29.28
CA GLN A 123 25.83 -67.08 28.58
C GLN A 123 27.22 -67.59 28.16
N VAL A 124 28.11 -66.71 27.68
CA VAL A 124 29.52 -67.06 27.42
C VAL A 124 30.26 -67.46 28.70
N GLU A 125 29.98 -66.82 29.83
CA GLU A 125 30.54 -67.17 31.14
C GLU A 125 30.12 -68.59 31.59
N ILE A 126 28.85 -68.97 31.37
CA ILE A 126 28.32 -70.31 31.64
C ILE A 126 29.00 -71.36 30.72
N GLU A 127 29.14 -71.07 29.43
CA GLU A 127 29.80 -71.96 28.47
C GLU A 127 31.29 -72.18 28.84
N ALA A 128 31.99 -71.13 29.26
CA ALA A 128 33.38 -71.20 29.71
C ALA A 128 33.56 -71.96 31.04
N LEU A 129 32.56 -71.98 31.93
CA LEU A 129 32.56 -72.80 33.14
C LEU A 129 32.30 -74.28 32.82
N ASN A 130 31.34 -74.58 31.95
CA ASN A 130 31.05 -75.94 31.50
C ASN A 130 32.26 -76.59 30.80
N ALA A 131 32.99 -75.82 29.96
CA ALA A 131 34.20 -76.28 29.30
C ALA A 131 35.37 -76.61 30.26
N LYS A 132 35.39 -76.03 31.47
CA LYS A 132 36.38 -76.38 32.50
C LYS A 132 36.00 -77.65 33.26
N LEU A 133 34.70 -77.96 33.38
CA LEU A 133 34.23 -79.15 34.09
C LEU A 133 34.58 -80.46 33.34
N SER A 134 34.56 -80.45 32.00
CA SER A 134 34.83 -81.63 31.18
C SER A 134 36.32 -81.97 31.01
N GLY A 135 37.24 -81.05 31.31
CA GLY A 135 38.67 -81.22 31.07
C GLY A 135 39.45 -82.03 32.12
N SER A 136 38.82 -82.48 33.20
CA SER A 136 39.52 -82.97 34.41
C SER A 136 39.47 -84.49 34.65
N GLN A 137 39.09 -85.30 33.66
CA GLN A 137 39.08 -86.77 33.77
C GLN A 137 40.10 -87.41 32.80
N GLY A 138 41.30 -87.76 33.28
CA GLY A 138 42.24 -88.48 32.40
C GLY A 138 43.73 -88.60 32.80
N SER A 139 44.05 -89.14 33.99
CA SER A 139 45.35 -89.82 34.23
C SER A 139 45.32 -90.58 35.56
N GLY A 140 46.00 -91.71 35.65
CA GLY A 140 46.14 -92.48 36.89
C GLY A 140 47.58 -92.96 37.09
N ASP A 141 48.07 -92.87 38.32
CA ASP A 141 49.37 -93.38 38.76
C ASP A 141 49.21 -93.82 40.22
N ALA A 142 49.34 -95.13 40.50
CA ALA A 142 48.76 -95.73 41.70
C ALA A 142 49.56 -96.94 42.20
N ASP A 143 50.36 -96.73 43.26
CA ASP A 143 50.70 -97.77 44.25
C ASP A 143 51.29 -97.22 45.59
N ARG A 144 51.42 -95.90 45.74
CA ARG A 144 51.74 -95.23 47.03
C ARG A 144 50.62 -94.33 47.55
N SER A 145 49.53 -94.27 46.82
CA SER A 145 48.34 -93.49 47.14
C SER A 145 47.26 -94.33 47.84
N VAL A 146 47.37 -95.66 47.89
CA VAL A 146 46.26 -96.58 48.21
C VAL A 146 45.56 -96.27 49.54
N GLU A 147 46.26 -96.09 50.67
CA GLU A 147 45.60 -95.77 51.96
C GLU A 147 44.92 -94.38 51.95
N ALA A 148 45.55 -93.38 51.33
CA ALA A 148 44.94 -92.07 51.10
C ALA A 148 43.79 -92.13 50.08
N VAL A 149 43.81 -93.13 49.19
CA VAL A 149 42.77 -93.42 48.21
C VAL A 149 41.68 -94.32 48.79
N GLU A 150 41.86 -95.03 49.90
CA GLU A 150 40.72 -95.63 50.64
C GLU A 150 40.02 -94.57 51.50
N GLY A 151 40.77 -93.66 52.11
CA GLY A 151 40.22 -92.46 52.76
C GLY A 151 39.46 -91.58 51.75
N HIS A 152 40.12 -91.16 50.67
CA HIS A 152 39.45 -90.39 49.63
C HIS A 152 38.46 -91.21 48.80
N SER A 153 38.57 -92.53 48.64
CA SER A 153 37.52 -93.33 47.97
C SER A 153 36.30 -93.47 48.86
N SER A 154 36.42 -93.54 50.19
CA SER A 154 35.24 -93.49 51.06
C SER A 154 34.62 -92.09 51.13
N GLU A 155 35.40 -91.01 51.12
CA GLU A 155 34.87 -89.65 50.89
C GLU A 155 34.27 -89.49 49.49
N PHE A 156 34.92 -89.99 48.43
CA PHE A 156 34.39 -89.96 47.07
C PHE A 156 33.18 -90.85 46.94
N GLN A 157 33.05 -91.98 47.64
CA GLN A 157 31.87 -92.85 47.65
C GLN A 157 30.71 -92.13 48.36
N HIS A 158 30.96 -91.50 49.51
CA HIS A 158 29.96 -90.68 50.19
C HIS A 158 29.55 -89.48 49.33
N ARG A 159 30.51 -88.82 48.67
CA ARG A 159 30.26 -87.70 47.77
C ARG A 159 29.65 -88.15 46.44
N LEU A 160 29.85 -89.39 46.01
CA LEU A 160 29.17 -90.01 44.88
C LEU A 160 27.73 -90.32 45.29
N GLU A 161 27.51 -90.90 46.46
CA GLU A 161 26.17 -91.11 47.03
C GLU A 161 25.42 -89.79 47.25
N GLU A 162 26.08 -88.71 47.68
CA GLU A 162 25.49 -87.37 47.77
C GLU A 162 25.25 -86.78 46.38
N GLN A 163 26.19 -86.93 45.44
CA GLN A 163 25.98 -86.57 44.03
C GLN A 163 24.87 -87.41 43.38
N GLU A 164 24.65 -88.66 43.78
CA GLU A 164 23.61 -89.55 43.29
C GLU A 164 22.27 -89.23 43.95
N LYS A 165 22.23 -88.91 45.24
CA LYS A 165 21.03 -88.39 45.92
C LYS A 165 20.63 -87.02 45.37
N VAL A 166 21.60 -86.17 45.00
CA VAL A 166 21.39 -84.87 44.32
C VAL A 166 21.03 -85.07 42.84
N ASN A 167 21.63 -86.03 42.13
CA ASN A 167 21.21 -86.36 40.76
C ASN A 167 19.85 -87.06 40.76
N GLU A 168 19.48 -87.82 41.78
CA GLU A 168 18.13 -88.35 41.97
C GLU A 168 17.14 -87.24 42.32
N SER A 169 17.49 -86.28 43.19
CA SER A 169 16.61 -85.14 43.47
C SER A 169 16.46 -84.25 42.24
N LEU A 170 17.54 -83.98 41.50
CA LEU A 170 17.50 -83.26 40.22
C LEU A 170 16.82 -84.06 39.11
N ARG A 171 16.88 -85.41 39.11
CA ARG A 171 16.09 -86.25 38.18
C ARG A 171 14.61 -86.27 38.55
N ARG A 172 14.27 -86.31 39.84
CA ARG A 172 12.87 -86.20 40.32
C ARG A 172 12.33 -84.78 40.11
N GLU A 173 13.17 -83.76 40.22
CA GLU A 173 12.83 -82.38 39.94
C GLU A 173 12.75 -82.10 38.44
N LEU A 174 13.64 -82.67 37.62
CA LEU A 174 13.47 -82.70 36.16
C LEU A 174 12.22 -83.49 35.77
N GLU A 175 11.93 -84.64 36.39
CA GLU A 175 10.72 -85.42 36.08
C GLU A 175 9.43 -84.70 36.52
N THR A 176 9.45 -83.91 37.61
CA THR A 176 8.31 -83.03 37.94
C THR A 176 8.27 -81.78 37.06
N LYS A 177 9.40 -81.21 36.64
CA LYS A 177 9.44 -80.09 35.69
C LYS A 177 9.05 -80.50 34.28
N ASP A 178 9.38 -81.72 33.86
CA ASP A 178 8.96 -82.32 32.59
C ASP A 178 7.47 -82.65 32.65
N LYS A 179 6.94 -83.16 33.76
CA LYS A 179 5.47 -83.32 33.95
C LYS A 179 4.74 -81.97 34.06
N GLU A 180 5.38 -80.92 34.60
CA GLU A 180 4.86 -79.55 34.54
C GLU A 180 4.98 -78.94 33.14
N LEU A 181 5.99 -79.31 32.35
CA LEU A 181 6.14 -78.91 30.95
C LEU A 181 5.15 -79.66 30.05
N GLU A 182 4.92 -80.95 30.24
CA GLU A 182 3.85 -81.71 29.56
C GLU A 182 2.48 -81.13 29.89
N ARG A 183 2.21 -80.79 31.17
CA ARG A 183 0.97 -80.11 31.57
C ARG A 183 0.86 -78.72 30.94
N THR A 184 1.87 -77.86 31.08
CA THR A 184 1.81 -76.49 30.54
C THR A 184 1.89 -76.44 29.02
N THR A 185 2.46 -77.45 28.34
CA THR A 185 2.38 -77.59 26.87
C THR A 185 1.05 -78.16 26.42
N ALA A 186 0.41 -79.05 27.18
CA ALA A 186 -0.98 -79.46 26.98
C ALA A 186 -1.96 -78.29 27.21
N ASP A 187 -1.73 -77.48 28.24
CA ASP A 187 -2.51 -76.26 28.55
C ASP A 187 -2.25 -75.16 27.52
N LEU A 188 -1.05 -75.06 26.95
CA LEU A 188 -0.76 -74.21 25.79
C LEU A 188 -1.36 -74.77 24.50
N ALA A 189 -1.49 -76.08 24.34
CA ALA A 189 -2.13 -76.70 23.18
C ALA A 189 -3.66 -76.52 23.23
N SER A 190 -4.28 -76.73 24.39
CA SER A 190 -5.70 -76.45 24.62
C SER A 190 -5.96 -74.94 24.52
N SER A 191 -5.12 -74.08 25.11
CA SER A 191 -5.23 -72.62 24.94
C SER A 191 -5.06 -72.19 23.48
N LYS A 192 -4.13 -72.79 22.71
CA LYS A 192 -3.99 -72.50 21.27
C LYS A 192 -5.20 -72.95 20.46
N LYS A 193 -5.81 -74.09 20.79
CA LYS A 193 -7.08 -74.55 20.20
C LYS A 193 -8.22 -73.56 20.52
N ASN A 194 -8.35 -73.19 21.79
CA ASN A 194 -9.36 -72.23 22.26
C ASN A 194 -9.13 -70.80 21.70
N ILE A 195 -7.88 -70.41 21.42
CA ILE A 195 -7.53 -69.16 20.73
C ILE A 195 -7.91 -69.25 19.24
N GLY A 196 -7.67 -70.39 18.58
CA GLY A 196 -8.12 -70.63 17.22
C GLY A 196 -9.65 -70.54 17.10
N GLU A 197 -10.37 -71.20 18.00
CA GLU A 197 -11.83 -71.14 18.11
C GLU A 197 -12.31 -69.72 18.48
N SER A 198 -11.59 -69.00 19.34
CA SER A 198 -11.87 -67.59 19.64
C SER A 198 -11.55 -66.65 18.47
N VAL A 199 -10.73 -67.04 17.48
CA VAL A 199 -10.46 -66.27 16.26
C VAL A 199 -11.54 -66.55 15.20
N THR A 200 -11.99 -67.80 15.04
CA THR A 200 -13.14 -68.10 14.15
C THR A 200 -14.42 -67.45 14.68
N ILE A 201 -14.72 -67.59 15.98
CA ILE A 201 -15.86 -66.91 16.62
C ILE A 201 -15.76 -65.40 16.48
N ARG A 202 -14.56 -64.80 16.57
CA ARG A 202 -14.38 -63.35 16.38
C ARG A 202 -14.61 -62.91 14.93
N ALA A 203 -14.15 -63.69 13.95
CA ALA A 203 -14.42 -63.43 12.54
C ALA A 203 -15.92 -63.57 12.22
N GLU A 204 -16.56 -64.64 12.70
CA GLU A 204 -18.00 -64.86 12.60
C GLU A 204 -18.79 -63.71 13.24
N LEU A 205 -18.40 -63.27 14.44
CA LEU A 205 -19.02 -62.16 15.17
C LEU A 205 -18.87 -60.80 14.46
N GLU A 206 -17.74 -60.50 13.82
CA GLU A 206 -17.64 -59.30 12.97
C GLU A 206 -18.48 -59.43 11.68
N THR A 207 -18.59 -60.62 11.06
CA THR A 207 -19.54 -60.80 9.94
C THR A 207 -21.01 -60.73 10.37
N ALA A 208 -21.33 -61.12 11.61
CA ALA A 208 -22.67 -61.01 12.19
C ALA A 208 -23.01 -59.55 12.51
N LYS A 209 -22.07 -58.78 13.06
CA LYS A 209 -22.19 -57.32 13.23
C LYS A 209 -22.40 -56.60 11.90
N ALA A 210 -21.61 -56.91 10.88
CA ALA A 210 -21.77 -56.30 9.56
C ALA A 210 -23.18 -56.55 8.99
N LYS A 211 -23.65 -57.80 9.04
CA LYS A 211 -25.02 -58.16 8.66
C LYS A 211 -26.08 -57.45 9.51
N LEU A 212 -25.84 -57.26 10.81
CA LEU A 212 -26.73 -56.51 11.69
C LEU A 212 -26.79 -55.04 11.29
N THR A 213 -25.66 -54.37 11.04
CA THR A 213 -25.63 -52.97 10.61
C THR A 213 -26.24 -52.77 9.21
N ASP A 214 -26.03 -53.72 8.30
CA ASP A 214 -26.64 -53.69 6.97
C ASP A 214 -28.16 -53.90 7.07
N SER A 215 -28.61 -54.81 7.93
CA SER A 215 -30.04 -55.07 8.20
C SER A 215 -30.72 -53.88 8.91
N GLU A 216 -30.07 -53.24 9.89
CA GLU A 216 -30.59 -52.02 10.53
C GLU A 216 -30.66 -50.84 9.54
N GLN A 217 -29.68 -50.69 8.64
CA GLN A 217 -29.77 -49.69 7.55
C GLN A 217 -30.88 -50.01 6.54
N MET A 218 -31.06 -51.28 6.17
CA MET A 218 -32.19 -51.71 5.35
C MET A 218 -33.54 -51.47 6.04
N PHE A 219 -33.64 -51.71 7.35
CA PHE A 219 -34.84 -51.41 8.14
C PHE A 219 -35.15 -49.91 8.11
N ILE A 220 -34.18 -49.04 8.43
CA ILE A 220 -34.32 -47.58 8.40
C ILE A 220 -34.74 -47.08 7.01
N ASN A 221 -34.24 -47.69 5.93
CA ASN A 221 -34.60 -47.30 4.57
C ASN A 221 -36.00 -47.81 4.16
N LYS A 222 -36.40 -49.02 4.58
CA LYS A 222 -37.79 -49.51 4.45
C LYS A 222 -38.78 -48.65 5.24
N GLU A 223 -38.42 -48.26 6.47
CA GLU A 223 -39.23 -47.43 7.36
C GLU A 223 -39.47 -46.04 6.76
N LYS A 224 -38.45 -45.42 6.14
CA LYS A 224 -38.60 -44.18 5.36
C LYS A 224 -39.50 -44.33 4.15
N ALA A 225 -39.30 -45.38 3.33
CA ALA A 225 -40.13 -45.64 2.16
C ALA A 225 -41.60 -45.89 2.55
N HIS A 226 -41.84 -46.56 3.69
CA HIS A 226 -43.17 -46.72 4.26
C HIS A 226 -43.76 -45.38 4.75
N LEU A 227 -42.94 -44.49 5.32
CA LEU A 227 -43.34 -43.12 5.69
C LEU A 227 -43.74 -42.29 4.46
N GLU A 228 -42.97 -42.38 3.38
CA GLU A 228 -43.28 -41.75 2.09
C GLU A 228 -44.61 -42.30 1.52
N ILE A 229 -44.76 -43.63 1.44
CA ILE A 229 -46.01 -44.29 1.01
C ILE A 229 -47.20 -43.93 1.91
N THR A 230 -47.03 -43.78 3.24
CA THR A 230 -48.13 -43.29 4.09
C THR A 230 -48.52 -41.86 3.76
N SER A 231 -47.57 -40.98 3.42
CA SER A 231 -47.87 -39.60 3.05
C SER A 231 -48.59 -39.51 1.69
N GLU A 232 -48.22 -40.38 0.75
CA GLU A 232 -48.93 -40.55 -0.52
C GLU A 232 -50.36 -41.06 -0.30
N LEU A 233 -50.54 -42.13 0.48
CA LEU A 233 -51.85 -42.68 0.84
C LEU A 233 -52.74 -41.65 1.54
N ASP A 234 -52.22 -40.89 2.49
CA ASP A 234 -52.97 -39.82 3.17
C ASP A 234 -53.35 -38.68 2.21
N SER A 235 -52.52 -38.40 1.20
CA SER A 235 -52.83 -37.40 0.16
C SER A 235 -53.94 -37.88 -0.80
N VAL A 236 -53.84 -39.12 -1.30
CA VAL A 236 -54.87 -39.76 -2.14
C VAL A 236 -56.18 -39.91 -1.37
N ARG A 237 -56.11 -40.29 -0.09
CA ARG A 237 -57.28 -40.40 0.79
C ARG A 237 -57.98 -39.06 0.98
N ARG A 238 -57.25 -37.95 1.18
CA ARG A 238 -57.83 -36.61 1.26
C ARG A 238 -58.44 -36.16 -0.06
N LEU A 239 -57.83 -36.49 -1.20
CA LEU A 239 -58.40 -36.23 -2.52
C LEU A 239 -59.69 -37.03 -2.77
N LEU A 240 -59.72 -38.30 -2.35
CA LEU A 240 -60.89 -39.18 -2.46
C LEU A 240 -62.00 -38.78 -1.49
N GLU A 241 -61.67 -38.38 -0.27
CA GLU A 241 -62.61 -37.79 0.71
C GLU A 241 -63.18 -36.46 0.22
N GLN A 242 -62.36 -35.58 -0.37
CA GLN A 242 -62.84 -34.36 -1.03
C GLN A 242 -63.77 -34.68 -2.21
N LYS A 243 -63.39 -35.62 -3.09
CA LYS A 243 -64.20 -36.00 -4.27
C LYS A 243 -65.50 -36.70 -3.90
N THR A 244 -65.52 -37.50 -2.83
CA THR A 244 -66.76 -38.08 -2.29
C THR A 244 -67.61 -37.06 -1.52
N MET A 245 -67.02 -36.01 -0.91
CA MET A 245 -67.78 -34.85 -0.43
C MET A 245 -68.38 -34.03 -1.59
N GLU A 246 -67.66 -33.83 -2.69
CA GLU A 246 -68.20 -33.18 -3.90
C GLU A 246 -69.33 -34.02 -4.53
N LEU A 247 -69.16 -35.34 -4.66
CA LEU A 247 -70.18 -36.25 -5.17
C LEU A 247 -71.41 -36.34 -4.24
N SER A 248 -71.23 -36.43 -2.92
CA SER A 248 -72.35 -36.44 -1.97
C SER A 248 -73.06 -35.08 -1.86
N GLN A 249 -72.38 -33.97 -2.15
CA GLN A 249 -73.03 -32.67 -2.38
C GLN A 249 -73.79 -32.61 -3.73
N ALA A 250 -73.45 -33.42 -4.72
CA ALA A 250 -74.25 -33.58 -5.94
C ALA A 250 -75.47 -34.50 -5.69
N VAL A 251 -75.28 -35.63 -4.99
CA VAL A 251 -76.34 -36.59 -4.66
C VAL A 251 -77.36 -35.99 -3.67
N SER A 252 -76.94 -35.23 -2.65
CA SER A 252 -77.90 -34.57 -1.73
C SER A 252 -78.75 -33.47 -2.41
N LYS A 253 -78.30 -32.92 -3.54
CA LYS A 253 -79.10 -32.04 -4.42
C LYS A 253 -80.09 -32.81 -5.30
N LEU A 254 -80.01 -34.14 -5.35
CA LEU A 254 -80.95 -35.05 -6.01
C LEU A 254 -81.88 -35.75 -5.00
N ASP A 255 -81.35 -36.22 -3.87
CA ASP A 255 -82.09 -36.98 -2.84
C ASP A 255 -82.92 -36.12 -1.88
N SER A 256 -82.76 -34.79 -1.90
CA SER A 256 -83.73 -33.86 -1.28
C SER A 256 -85.12 -33.90 -1.93
N ASN A 257 -85.34 -34.82 -2.87
CA ASN A 257 -86.55 -35.03 -3.65
C ASN A 257 -87.22 -36.42 -3.41
N ARG A 258 -86.74 -37.27 -2.48
CA ARG A 258 -87.39 -38.58 -2.22
C ARG A 258 -87.23 -39.15 -0.79
N SER A 259 -88.25 -39.90 -0.35
CA SER A 259 -88.58 -40.12 1.07
C SER A 259 -88.13 -41.47 1.68
N THR A 260 -87.63 -41.42 2.92
CA THR A 260 -88.02 -42.23 4.12
C THR A 260 -88.25 -43.76 4.06
N GLU A 261 -87.63 -44.50 5.01
CA GLU A 261 -88.26 -45.44 6.00
C GLU A 261 -87.47 -46.75 6.35
N SER A 262 -87.03 -46.87 7.63
CA SER A 262 -86.87 -48.12 8.43
C SER A 262 -85.80 -49.19 8.06
N GLY A 263 -85.31 -50.06 8.97
CA GLY A 263 -85.43 -50.04 10.44
C GLY A 263 -84.88 -51.27 11.23
N VAL A 264 -83.87 -51.04 12.10
CA VAL A 264 -83.77 -51.55 13.50
C VAL A 264 -83.45 -53.06 13.82
N SER A 265 -82.14 -53.31 14.07
CA SER A 265 -81.55 -53.95 15.30
C SER A 265 -81.15 -55.44 15.44
N LYS A 266 -79.95 -55.63 16.07
CA LYS A 266 -79.52 -56.51 17.21
C LYS A 266 -79.95 -57.99 17.28
N GLY A 267 -79.11 -58.95 17.71
CA GLY A 267 -77.69 -58.94 18.11
C GLY A 267 -77.35 -59.97 19.23
N ALA A 268 -76.04 -60.19 19.51
CA ALA A 268 -75.46 -60.95 20.66
C ALA A 268 -75.68 -62.50 20.70
N SER A 269 -74.85 -63.34 21.37
CA SER A 269 -73.42 -63.27 21.78
C SER A 269 -72.92 -64.61 22.38
N LYS A 270 -71.58 -64.81 22.52
CA LYS A 270 -70.90 -65.70 23.51
C LYS A 270 -71.08 -67.25 23.28
N THR A 271 -70.24 -68.19 23.76
CA THR A 271 -68.99 -68.17 24.56
C THR A 271 -68.15 -69.47 24.46
N LYS A 272 -66.85 -69.40 24.83
CA LYS A 272 -66.05 -70.39 25.62
C LYS A 272 -65.60 -71.76 25.02
N ASN A 273 -64.30 -71.77 24.67
CA ASN A 273 -63.20 -72.46 25.39
C ASN A 273 -62.79 -73.96 25.15
N LYS A 274 -61.45 -74.11 25.10
CA LYS A 274 -60.57 -75.18 25.67
C LYS A 274 -60.26 -76.49 24.91
N LYS A 275 -58.99 -76.52 24.47
CA LYS A 275 -57.93 -77.54 24.76
C LYS A 275 -57.77 -78.80 23.86
N ARG A 276 -56.69 -78.73 23.05
CA ARG A 276 -55.40 -79.47 23.17
C ARG A 276 -55.07 -80.62 22.17
N LYS A 277 -53.86 -80.44 21.59
CA LYS A 277 -52.81 -81.43 21.20
C LYS A 277 -53.02 -82.32 19.96
N GLY A 278 -51.95 -82.45 19.17
CA GLY A 278 -51.80 -83.37 18.03
C GLY A 278 -51.67 -82.62 16.69
N LYS A 279 -50.52 -82.00 16.35
CA LYS A 279 -49.31 -82.58 15.69
C LYS A 279 -49.56 -83.17 14.28
N ASN A 280 -48.84 -82.60 13.30
CA ASN A 280 -48.42 -83.16 12.00
C ASN A 280 -49.55 -83.42 10.96
N ASN A 281 -49.33 -83.33 9.64
CA ASN A 281 -48.35 -82.59 8.81
C ASN A 281 -48.85 -82.60 7.33
N ALA A 282 -48.23 -81.81 6.44
CA ALA A 282 -48.10 -82.04 4.99
C ALA A 282 -49.32 -81.94 4.02
N TYR A 283 -49.28 -80.86 3.21
CA TYR A 283 -49.41 -80.83 1.72
C TYR A 283 -50.75 -80.96 0.95
N ARG A 284 -51.00 -79.92 0.10
CA ARG A 284 -51.54 -79.89 -1.30
C ARG A 284 -52.97 -80.46 -1.56
N VAL A 285 -53.78 -79.95 -2.50
CA VAL A 285 -53.56 -79.32 -3.84
C VAL A 285 -54.56 -78.14 -4.06
N GLU A 286 -54.33 -77.29 -5.06
CA GLU A 286 -55.24 -76.20 -5.50
C GLU A 286 -56.53 -76.68 -6.19
N HIS A 287 -57.54 -75.80 -6.29
CA HIS A 287 -58.21 -75.52 -7.57
C HIS A 287 -58.85 -74.12 -7.61
N GLN A 288 -58.91 -73.53 -8.81
CA GLN A 288 -59.54 -72.24 -9.13
C GLN A 288 -60.94 -72.47 -9.71
N GLN A 289 -61.81 -71.45 -9.69
CA GLN A 289 -62.65 -71.10 -10.86
C GLN A 289 -63.27 -69.69 -10.75
N GLU A 290 -63.77 -69.18 -11.88
CA GLU A 290 -63.97 -67.76 -12.16
C GLU A 290 -65.44 -67.30 -12.22
N VAL A 291 -65.64 -66.03 -11.84
CA VAL A 291 -66.39 -64.95 -12.53
C VAL A 291 -67.74 -65.24 -13.23
N THR A 292 -68.76 -64.45 -12.87
CA THR A 292 -69.72 -63.85 -13.82
C THR A 292 -70.06 -62.41 -13.41
N ASN A 293 -69.90 -61.45 -14.32
CA ASN A 293 -70.41 -60.08 -14.20
C ASN A 293 -71.84 -59.96 -14.78
N ASP A 294 -72.57 -58.91 -14.40
CA ASP A 294 -73.60 -58.30 -15.27
C ASP A 294 -73.76 -56.80 -14.94
N GLU A 295 -73.96 -55.94 -15.96
CA GLU A 295 -73.86 -54.47 -15.86
C GLU A 295 -75.19 -53.76 -16.07
N ARG A 296 -75.48 -52.67 -15.33
CA ARG A 296 -76.40 -51.58 -15.75
C ARG A 296 -76.02 -50.20 -15.18
N GLU A 297 -75.23 -49.41 -15.93
CA GLU A 297 -75.09 -47.95 -15.70
C GLU A 297 -76.37 -47.19 -16.13
N ARG A 298 -76.75 -46.14 -15.38
CA ARG A 298 -77.02 -44.76 -15.88
C ARG A 298 -76.93 -43.77 -14.69
N GLY A 299 -76.00 -42.82 -14.73
CA GLY A 299 -75.75 -41.88 -13.61
C GLY A 299 -74.92 -40.67 -14.03
N THR A 300 -73.61 -40.69 -13.76
CA THR A 300 -72.63 -39.66 -14.18
C THR A 300 -71.28 -40.32 -14.56
N PRO A 301 -71.12 -40.85 -15.79
CA PRO A 301 -70.02 -41.76 -16.11
C PRO A 301 -68.61 -41.19 -15.93
N ALA A 302 -68.39 -39.89 -16.14
CA ALA A 302 -67.04 -39.30 -16.05
C ALA A 302 -66.51 -39.21 -14.61
N GLU A 303 -67.31 -38.62 -13.71
CA GLU A 303 -66.92 -38.41 -12.31
C GLU A 303 -66.97 -39.72 -11.50
N ILE A 304 -67.92 -40.61 -11.82
CA ILE A 304 -67.97 -41.96 -11.23
C ILE A 304 -66.78 -42.80 -11.69
N ARG A 305 -66.35 -42.74 -12.97
CA ARG A 305 -65.13 -43.43 -13.41
C ARG A 305 -63.90 -42.87 -12.74
N GLN A 306 -63.70 -41.55 -12.69
CA GLN A 306 -62.60 -40.95 -11.94
C GLN A 306 -62.57 -41.37 -10.46
N LEU A 307 -63.73 -41.43 -9.78
CA LEU A 307 -63.80 -41.97 -8.43
C LEU A 307 -63.53 -43.47 -8.34
N THR A 308 -63.91 -44.26 -9.35
CA THR A 308 -63.64 -45.71 -9.42
C THR A 308 -62.16 -45.98 -9.70
N ASP A 309 -61.53 -45.18 -10.57
CA ASP A 309 -60.13 -45.25 -10.91
C ASP A 309 -59.27 -44.83 -9.70
N LEU A 310 -59.60 -43.71 -9.04
CA LEU A 310 -58.95 -43.33 -7.77
C LEU A 310 -59.22 -44.33 -6.63
N GLN A 311 -60.38 -44.98 -6.58
CA GLN A 311 -60.65 -46.04 -5.61
C GLN A 311 -59.80 -47.28 -5.91
N GLN A 312 -59.63 -47.68 -7.18
CA GLN A 312 -58.75 -48.79 -7.55
C GLN A 312 -57.27 -48.47 -7.30
N GLU A 313 -56.84 -47.23 -7.55
CA GLU A 313 -55.49 -46.77 -7.18
C GLU A 313 -55.30 -46.77 -5.65
N PHE A 314 -56.29 -46.27 -4.89
CA PHE A 314 -56.29 -46.29 -3.43
C PHE A 314 -56.26 -47.71 -2.86
N ASP A 315 -57.12 -48.61 -3.35
CA ASP A 315 -57.16 -50.01 -2.93
C ASP A 315 -55.86 -50.75 -3.30
N ALA A 316 -55.28 -50.47 -4.47
CA ALA A 316 -53.99 -51.03 -4.88
C ALA A 316 -52.81 -50.47 -4.07
N LEU A 317 -52.85 -49.19 -3.67
CA LEU A 317 -51.91 -48.59 -2.73
C LEU A 317 -52.09 -49.17 -1.32
N GLN A 318 -53.33 -49.42 -0.88
CA GLN A 318 -53.61 -50.02 0.42
C GLN A 318 -53.15 -51.49 0.48
N VAL A 319 -53.31 -52.28 -0.60
CA VAL A 319 -52.74 -53.63 -0.67
C VAL A 319 -51.21 -53.60 -0.66
N LYS A 320 -50.56 -52.66 -1.36
CA LYS A 320 -49.10 -52.46 -1.28
C LYS A 320 -48.65 -52.04 0.12
N TYR A 321 -49.44 -51.22 0.81
CA TYR A 321 -49.21 -50.80 2.18
C TYR A 321 -49.33 -51.98 3.15
N ASP A 322 -50.41 -52.75 3.10
CA ASP A 322 -50.61 -53.93 3.96
C ASP A 322 -49.51 -54.99 3.74
N VAL A 323 -49.05 -55.21 2.51
CA VAL A 323 -47.87 -56.05 2.22
C VAL A 323 -46.60 -55.45 2.81
N SER A 324 -46.35 -54.14 2.62
CA SER A 324 -45.16 -53.47 3.16
C SER A 324 -45.13 -53.45 4.70
N LEU A 325 -46.30 -53.43 5.34
CA LEU A 325 -46.46 -53.44 6.80
C LEU A 325 -46.19 -54.84 7.36
N ASN A 326 -46.64 -55.91 6.69
CA ASN A 326 -46.24 -57.29 7.02
C ASN A 326 -44.74 -57.53 6.80
N ASP A 327 -44.16 -56.98 5.73
CA ASP A 327 -42.71 -57.01 5.47
C ASP A 327 -41.91 -56.21 6.53
N LEU A 328 -42.48 -55.14 7.09
CA LEU A 328 -41.89 -54.40 8.20
C LEU A 328 -41.98 -55.16 9.53
N ASP A 329 -43.15 -55.71 9.88
CA ASP A 329 -43.32 -56.44 11.15
C ASP A 329 -42.55 -57.78 11.16
N THR A 330 -42.37 -58.45 10.02
CA THR A 330 -41.45 -59.58 9.91
C THR A 330 -39.99 -59.15 10.07
N SER A 331 -39.55 -58.12 9.33
CA SER A 331 -38.19 -57.55 9.49
C SER A 331 -37.94 -57.10 10.94
N ARG A 332 -38.96 -56.57 11.62
CA ARG A 332 -38.92 -56.12 13.03
C ARG A 332 -38.79 -57.27 14.02
N GLN A 333 -39.50 -58.39 13.79
CA GLN A 333 -39.35 -59.60 14.60
C GLN A 333 -37.95 -60.22 14.46
N GLU A 334 -37.41 -60.25 13.24
CA GLU A 334 -36.02 -60.68 13.00
C GLU A 334 -35.03 -59.78 13.74
N LEU A 335 -35.16 -58.46 13.60
CA LEU A 335 -34.31 -57.45 14.26
C LEU A 335 -34.41 -57.51 15.80
N GLN A 336 -35.60 -57.81 16.35
CA GLN A 336 -35.76 -58.06 17.78
C GLN A 336 -35.08 -59.36 18.22
N SER A 337 -35.21 -60.46 17.48
CA SER A 337 -34.52 -61.71 17.79
C SER A 337 -32.99 -61.55 17.75
N LEU A 338 -32.47 -60.75 16.81
CA LEU A 338 -31.06 -60.40 16.73
C LEU A 338 -30.62 -59.59 17.96
N LYS A 339 -31.43 -58.63 18.42
CA LYS A 339 -31.16 -57.86 19.65
C LYS A 339 -31.15 -58.74 20.90
N GLU A 340 -32.04 -59.72 21.00
CA GLU A 340 -32.04 -60.72 22.07
C GLU A 340 -30.78 -61.59 22.03
N THR A 341 -30.32 -62.05 20.85
CA THR A 341 -29.03 -62.77 20.75
C THR A 341 -27.81 -61.90 21.07
N ASN A 342 -27.82 -60.62 20.71
CA ASN A 342 -26.72 -59.70 21.00
C ASN A 342 -26.65 -59.36 22.51
N ALA A 343 -27.78 -59.30 23.21
CA ALA A 343 -27.82 -59.19 24.67
C ALA A 343 -27.17 -60.42 25.34
N GLY A 344 -27.50 -61.64 24.90
CA GLY A 344 -26.84 -62.86 25.39
C GLY A 344 -25.33 -62.91 25.10
N ILE A 345 -24.87 -62.26 24.02
CA ILE A 345 -23.44 -62.10 23.72
C ILE A 345 -22.78 -61.08 24.65
N GLU A 346 -23.48 -60.04 25.08
CA GLU A 346 -23.00 -59.09 26.11
C GLU A 346 -22.92 -59.77 27.50
N GLU A 347 -23.92 -60.57 27.87
CA GLU A 347 -23.89 -61.38 29.11
C GLU A 347 -22.68 -62.33 29.12
N LEU A 348 -22.44 -63.06 28.03
CA LEU A 348 -21.26 -63.93 27.88
C LEU A 348 -19.93 -63.16 27.82
N ARG A 349 -19.91 -61.87 27.45
CA ARG A 349 -18.72 -61.01 27.59
C ARG A 349 -18.47 -60.66 29.05
N ASN A 350 -19.52 -60.28 29.79
CA ASN A 350 -19.41 -59.92 31.19
C ASN A 350 -18.93 -61.11 32.03
N GLU A 351 -19.50 -62.31 31.81
CA GLU A 351 -19.00 -63.55 32.42
C GLU A 351 -17.51 -63.78 32.09
N LYS A 352 -17.12 -63.62 30.81
CA LYS A 352 -15.71 -63.79 30.40
C LYS A 352 -14.77 -62.75 31.02
N GLU A 353 -15.23 -61.52 31.24
CA GLU A 353 -14.46 -60.48 31.91
C GLU A 353 -14.31 -60.78 33.41
N ASP A 354 -15.36 -61.27 34.07
CA ASP A 354 -15.32 -61.65 35.47
C ASP A 354 -14.48 -62.92 35.71
N TYR A 355 -14.51 -63.91 34.81
CA TYR A 355 -13.53 -65.00 34.80
C TYR A 355 -12.10 -64.48 34.57
N HIS A 356 -11.91 -63.39 33.81
CA HIS A 356 -10.58 -62.80 33.63
C HIS A 356 -10.08 -62.06 34.88
N LYS A 357 -10.97 -61.36 35.60
CA LYS A 357 -10.68 -60.78 36.92
C LYS A 357 -10.32 -61.86 37.93
N GLN A 358 -11.12 -62.93 38.03
CA GLN A 358 -10.81 -64.09 38.88
C GLN A 358 -9.46 -64.76 38.51
N LEU A 359 -9.11 -64.83 37.22
CA LEU A 359 -7.80 -65.32 36.77
C LEU A 359 -6.66 -64.35 37.14
N GLN A 360 -6.91 -63.05 37.20
CA GLN A 360 -5.95 -62.07 37.70
C GLN A 360 -5.80 -62.14 39.22
N ASP A 361 -6.90 -62.17 39.98
CA ASP A 361 -6.90 -62.28 41.44
C ASP A 361 -6.17 -63.55 41.91
N THR A 362 -6.45 -64.70 41.29
CA THR A 362 -5.75 -65.95 41.59
C THR A 362 -4.27 -65.91 41.20
N LYS A 363 -3.90 -65.19 40.13
CA LYS A 363 -2.50 -64.97 39.73
C LYS A 363 -1.76 -64.02 40.68
N GLU A 364 -2.44 -63.05 41.28
CA GLU A 364 -1.89 -62.15 42.31
C GLU A 364 -1.77 -62.86 43.66
N GLN A 365 -2.76 -63.67 44.06
CA GLN A 365 -2.64 -64.59 45.19
C GLN A 365 -1.49 -65.60 45.01
N LEU A 366 -1.21 -66.05 43.78
CA LEU A 366 -0.09 -66.95 43.49
C LEU A 366 1.27 -66.24 43.50
N LYS A 367 1.33 -64.91 43.23
CA LYS A 367 2.52 -64.10 43.53
C LYS A 367 2.73 -63.99 45.04
N PHE A 368 1.70 -63.59 45.78
CA PHE A 368 1.77 -63.47 47.24
C PHE A 368 2.21 -64.78 47.90
N LYS A 369 1.66 -65.92 47.48
CA LYS A 369 2.10 -67.24 47.95
C LYS A 369 3.50 -67.66 47.51
N LYS A 370 4.08 -67.06 46.47
CA LYS A 370 5.50 -67.24 46.13
C LYS A 370 6.39 -66.38 47.02
N GLU A 371 5.98 -65.15 47.32
CA GLU A 371 6.66 -64.27 48.28
C GLU A 371 6.62 -64.87 49.70
N GLU A 372 5.47 -65.41 50.13
CA GLU A 372 5.38 -66.22 51.36
C GLU A 372 6.28 -67.47 51.30
N LEU A 373 6.37 -68.16 50.16
CA LEU A 373 7.21 -69.36 50.02
C LEU A 373 8.70 -69.04 50.04
N ASP A 374 9.12 -67.89 49.49
CA ASP A 374 10.50 -67.42 49.55
C ASP A 374 10.87 -66.89 50.95
N ASN A 375 9.95 -66.20 51.64
CA ASN A 375 10.09 -65.89 53.07
C ASN A 375 10.20 -67.18 53.92
N ASN A 376 9.41 -68.22 53.62
CA ASN A 376 9.51 -69.52 54.27
C ASN A 376 10.82 -70.26 53.92
N LYS A 377 11.40 -70.10 52.72
CA LYS A 377 12.76 -70.59 52.42
C LYS A 377 13.81 -69.89 53.29
N GLU A 378 13.67 -68.59 53.54
CA GLU A 378 14.59 -67.85 54.40
C GLU A 378 14.49 -68.30 55.88
N ILE A 379 13.28 -68.58 56.35
CA ILE A 379 13.04 -69.21 57.67
C ILE A 379 13.59 -70.65 57.72
N LEU A 380 13.45 -71.46 56.66
CA LEU A 380 14.12 -72.77 56.59
C LEU A 380 15.65 -72.64 56.59
N LYS A 381 16.19 -71.51 56.10
CA LYS A 381 17.63 -71.22 56.10
C LYS A 381 18.16 -70.89 57.50
N SER A 382 17.40 -70.14 58.31
CA SER A 382 17.75 -69.91 59.72
C SER A 382 17.59 -71.18 60.56
N VAL A 383 16.47 -71.91 60.43
CA VAL A 383 16.23 -73.20 61.10
C VAL A 383 17.29 -74.24 60.70
N GLY A 384 17.74 -74.25 59.44
CA GLY A 384 18.85 -75.08 58.99
C GLY A 384 20.17 -74.77 59.71
N ASN A 385 20.49 -73.49 59.89
CA ASN A 385 21.68 -73.06 60.63
C ASN A 385 21.60 -73.40 62.13
N GLU A 386 20.42 -73.27 62.74
CA GLU A 386 20.18 -73.68 64.13
C GLU A 386 20.32 -75.20 64.30
N LEU A 387 19.80 -75.99 63.35
CA LEU A 387 19.87 -77.45 63.37
C LEU A 387 21.32 -77.95 63.18
N VAL A 388 22.14 -77.26 62.37
CA VAL A 388 23.60 -77.52 62.28
C VAL A 388 24.28 -77.21 63.62
N SER A 389 23.99 -76.05 64.24
CA SER A 389 24.55 -75.67 65.54
C SER A 389 24.20 -76.67 66.65
N ALA A 390 22.97 -77.18 66.68
CA ALA A 390 22.54 -78.25 67.58
C ALA A 390 23.25 -79.59 67.30
N LYS A 391 23.53 -79.90 66.03
CA LYS A 391 24.18 -81.15 65.61
C LYS A 391 25.67 -81.19 65.96
N ASP A 392 26.36 -80.05 65.91
CA ASP A 392 27.76 -79.94 66.35
C ASP A 392 27.90 -80.00 67.89
N GLN A 393 26.90 -79.53 68.64
CA GLN A 393 26.85 -79.72 70.10
C GLN A 393 26.59 -81.19 70.49
N LEU A 394 25.80 -81.92 69.69
CA LEU A 394 25.56 -83.36 69.87
C LEU A 394 26.78 -84.25 69.58
N LYS A 395 27.83 -83.74 68.93
CA LYS A 395 28.99 -84.51 68.47
C LYS A 395 30.09 -84.72 69.54
N LYS A 396 29.74 -84.64 70.83
CA LYS A 396 30.67 -84.74 71.98
C LYS A 396 30.27 -85.79 73.05
N LEU A 397 29.41 -86.74 72.69
CA LEU A 397 29.19 -87.99 73.45
C LEU A 397 29.35 -89.18 72.49
N ASP A 398 30.08 -90.21 72.91
CA ASP A 398 30.50 -91.35 72.09
C ASP A 398 30.33 -92.68 72.86
N SER A 399 30.26 -93.78 72.11
CA SER A 399 30.25 -95.20 72.52
C SER A 399 28.99 -95.78 73.21
N GLY A 400 28.60 -97.01 72.86
CA GLY A 400 27.56 -97.80 73.57
C GLY A 400 26.84 -98.91 72.78
N ASP A 401 27.46 -100.11 72.71
CA ASP A 401 26.91 -101.49 72.51
C ASP A 401 25.87 -101.85 71.41
N LYS A 402 25.83 -103.05 70.80
CA LYS A 402 26.20 -104.46 71.14
C LYS A 402 25.25 -105.26 72.08
N VAL A 403 23.94 -105.28 71.80
CA VAL A 403 22.99 -106.21 72.49
C VAL A 403 22.01 -106.92 71.53
N LYS A 404 22.51 -107.67 70.53
CA LYS A 404 21.67 -108.50 69.62
C LYS A 404 22.24 -109.88 69.22
N VAL A 405 23.41 -110.28 69.73
CA VAL A 405 24.09 -111.53 69.32
C VAL A 405 23.76 -112.72 70.23
N ASP A 406 23.57 -112.48 71.54
CA ASP A 406 23.44 -113.58 72.52
C ASP A 406 22.10 -114.33 72.47
N ALA A 407 21.11 -113.83 71.73
CA ALA A 407 19.85 -114.54 71.46
C ALA A 407 20.05 -115.85 70.67
N LEU A 408 21.13 -115.98 69.90
CA LEU A 408 21.41 -117.15 69.05
C LEU A 408 22.31 -118.20 69.71
N LYS A 409 22.79 -117.98 70.95
CA LYS A 409 23.60 -118.97 71.66
C LYS A 409 22.77 -120.07 72.34
N SER A 410 21.55 -119.76 72.77
CA SER A 410 20.75 -120.67 73.63
C SER A 410 20.30 -121.96 72.94
N GLU A 411 20.40 -122.07 71.62
CA GLU A 411 19.95 -123.24 70.87
C GLU A 411 21.04 -124.32 70.73
N LEU A 412 22.32 -123.94 70.91
CA LEU A 412 23.49 -124.78 70.66
C LEU A 412 23.77 -125.82 71.77
N GLU A 413 23.35 -125.54 73.02
CA GLU A 413 23.69 -126.38 74.18
C GLU A 413 22.97 -127.75 74.18
N SER A 414 21.84 -127.86 73.46
CA SER A 414 21.00 -129.08 73.44
C SER A 414 21.67 -130.32 72.81
N ILE A 415 22.77 -130.15 72.07
CA ILE A 415 23.40 -131.22 71.27
C ILE A 415 24.49 -131.98 72.06
N GLN A 416 25.16 -131.35 73.04
CA GLN A 416 26.32 -131.97 73.70
C GLN A 416 25.97 -133.14 74.63
N GLN A 417 24.76 -133.17 75.20
CA GLN A 417 24.41 -134.13 76.26
C GLN A 417 24.30 -135.60 75.79
N LYS A 418 24.18 -135.87 74.48
CA LYS A 418 23.93 -137.22 73.93
C LYS A 418 25.18 -138.06 73.62
N HIS A 419 26.39 -137.49 73.65
CA HIS A 419 27.59 -138.18 73.16
C HIS A 419 28.36 -139.01 74.20
N SER A 420 27.96 -138.99 75.48
CA SER A 420 28.74 -139.57 76.58
C SER A 420 28.62 -141.10 76.73
N GLU A 421 27.46 -141.68 76.40
CA GLU A 421 27.07 -143.02 76.90
C GLU A 421 27.63 -144.21 76.08
N ASN A 422 28.12 -143.99 74.86
CA ASN A 422 28.29 -145.06 73.88
C ASN A 422 29.65 -145.80 73.92
N ASN A 423 30.61 -145.38 74.74
CA ASN A 423 32.01 -145.85 74.66
C ASN A 423 32.38 -147.05 75.56
N GLN A 424 31.54 -147.48 76.52
CA GLN A 424 31.94 -148.44 77.55
C GLN A 424 31.71 -149.94 77.20
N SER A 425 31.22 -150.27 76.00
CA SER A 425 30.64 -151.59 75.70
C SER A 425 31.53 -152.58 74.94
N TYR A 426 32.68 -152.15 74.39
CA TYR A 426 33.42 -152.94 73.40
C TYR A 426 34.55 -153.84 73.95
N GLU A 427 35.08 -153.55 75.14
CA GLU A 427 36.40 -154.06 75.58
C GLU A 427 36.44 -155.56 75.92
N ILE A 428 35.30 -156.19 76.19
CA ILE A 428 35.23 -157.52 76.83
C ILE A 428 35.38 -158.71 75.85
N LYS A 429 35.12 -158.53 74.55
CA LYS A 429 34.90 -159.65 73.60
C LYS A 429 36.15 -160.30 73.00
N GLN A 430 37.36 -159.79 73.25
CA GLN A 430 38.53 -160.11 72.40
C GLN A 430 39.29 -161.41 72.78
N ASN A 431 39.09 -161.97 73.98
CA ASN A 431 40.06 -162.92 74.56
C ASN A 431 39.80 -164.43 74.33
N GLU A 432 38.61 -164.85 73.89
CA GLU A 432 38.22 -166.28 73.91
C GLU A 432 38.65 -167.13 72.68
N LEU A 433 39.21 -166.52 71.63
CA LEU A 433 39.29 -167.15 70.30
C LEU A 433 40.55 -167.98 70.01
N VAL A 434 41.58 -167.96 70.86
CA VAL A 434 42.95 -168.39 70.46
C VAL A 434 43.20 -169.90 70.56
N GLU A 435 42.63 -170.63 71.53
CA GLU A 435 43.09 -171.99 71.86
C GLU A 435 42.70 -173.09 70.85
N LYS A 436 41.69 -172.90 70.00
CA LYS A 436 41.05 -174.00 69.24
C LYS A 436 41.80 -174.52 68.01
N VAL A 437 42.96 -173.95 67.68
CA VAL A 437 43.58 -174.13 66.34
C VAL A 437 44.49 -175.36 66.21
N SER A 438 45.19 -175.76 67.28
CA SER A 438 46.37 -176.64 67.16
C SER A 438 46.12 -178.14 66.98
N SER A 439 44.91 -178.64 67.23
CA SER A 439 44.65 -180.09 67.32
C SER A 439 44.33 -180.78 65.98
N LEU A 440 43.96 -180.03 64.94
CA LEU A 440 43.39 -180.58 63.70
C LEU A 440 44.42 -180.88 62.59
N GLU A 441 45.68 -180.49 62.76
CA GLU A 441 46.70 -180.62 61.70
C GLU A 441 47.10 -182.09 61.42
N ALA A 442 46.98 -182.98 62.42
CA ALA A 442 47.47 -184.36 62.34
C ALA A 442 46.63 -185.28 61.43
N GLU A 443 45.31 -185.05 61.31
CA GLU A 443 44.41 -185.87 60.48
C GLU A 443 44.60 -185.65 58.97
N MET A 444 45.31 -184.58 58.58
CA MET A 444 45.50 -184.21 57.18
C MET A 444 46.37 -185.20 56.39
N ALA A 445 47.27 -185.94 57.04
CA ALA A 445 48.28 -186.73 56.35
C ALA A 445 47.70 -187.94 55.57
N THR A 446 46.88 -188.76 56.22
CA THR A 446 46.31 -189.98 55.61
C THR A 446 45.32 -189.69 54.49
N LEU A 447 44.61 -188.57 54.56
CA LEU A 447 43.74 -188.07 53.49
C LEU A 447 44.48 -187.85 52.16
N THR A 448 45.78 -187.51 52.18
CA THR A 448 46.51 -187.13 50.94
C THR A 448 46.67 -188.25 49.92
N GLU A 449 46.75 -189.52 50.34
CA GLU A 449 46.93 -190.65 49.42
C GLU A 449 45.63 -191.02 48.67
N GLU A 450 44.47 -190.91 49.34
CA GLU A 450 43.17 -191.08 48.68
C GLU A 450 42.83 -189.86 47.79
N ILE A 451 43.20 -188.65 48.22
CA ILE A 451 43.08 -187.42 47.44
C ILE A 451 43.81 -187.53 46.09
N GLN A 452 44.97 -188.20 45.98
CA GLN A 452 45.64 -188.35 44.68
C GLN A 452 44.83 -189.18 43.66
N LYS A 453 44.17 -190.26 44.10
CA LYS A 453 43.35 -191.11 43.22
C LYS A 453 42.03 -190.43 42.85
N LEU A 454 41.39 -189.75 43.81
CA LEU A 454 40.21 -188.92 43.55
C LEU A 454 40.53 -187.72 42.65
N GLY A 455 41.71 -187.11 42.81
CA GLY A 455 42.17 -185.97 42.02
C GLY A 455 42.25 -186.28 40.53
N ALA A 456 42.80 -187.44 40.15
CA ALA A 456 42.88 -187.84 38.74
C ALA A 456 41.50 -188.02 38.06
N ALA A 457 40.47 -188.44 38.82
CA ALA A 457 39.10 -188.53 38.32
C ALA A 457 38.39 -187.16 38.31
N LEU A 458 38.65 -186.33 39.33
CA LEU A 458 38.13 -184.97 39.44
C LEU A 458 38.64 -184.08 38.30
N ASP A 459 39.92 -184.19 37.94
CA ASP A 459 40.59 -183.37 36.92
C ASP A 459 40.03 -183.58 35.51
N VAL A 460 39.51 -184.78 35.20
CA VAL A 460 38.76 -185.06 33.95
C VAL A 460 37.36 -184.43 34.02
N SER A 461 36.63 -184.64 35.12
CA SER A 461 35.26 -184.11 35.29
C SER A 461 35.23 -182.57 35.36
N GLN A 462 36.26 -181.94 35.93
CA GLN A 462 36.42 -180.49 35.96
C GLN A 462 36.57 -179.91 34.56
N LYS A 463 37.34 -180.53 33.66
CA LYS A 463 37.52 -180.04 32.28
C LYS A 463 36.21 -180.05 31.49
N GLU A 464 35.40 -181.09 31.65
CA GLU A 464 34.05 -181.13 31.05
C GLU A 464 33.11 -180.06 31.66
N TYR A 465 33.19 -179.84 32.97
CA TYR A 465 32.40 -178.82 33.67
C TYR A 465 32.82 -177.39 33.28
N GLU A 466 34.12 -177.12 33.12
CA GLU A 466 34.64 -175.83 32.67
C GLU A 466 34.22 -175.52 31.23
N GLU A 467 34.27 -176.51 30.33
CA GLU A 467 33.76 -176.33 28.96
C GLU A 467 32.27 -175.96 28.95
N LEU A 468 31.44 -176.67 29.71
CA LEU A 468 30.00 -176.39 29.84
C LEU A 468 29.74 -175.03 30.51
N SER A 469 30.46 -174.68 31.57
CA SER A 469 30.39 -173.37 32.22
C SER A 469 30.76 -172.24 31.27
N SER A 470 31.78 -172.43 30.42
CA SER A 470 32.19 -171.44 29.42
C SER A 470 31.12 -171.22 28.34
N LYS A 471 30.38 -172.28 27.96
CA LYS A 471 29.28 -172.24 26.98
C LYS A 471 28.04 -171.56 27.60
N LEU A 472 27.72 -171.88 28.86
CA LEU A 472 26.64 -171.24 29.61
C LEU A 472 26.88 -169.73 29.76
N LYS A 473 28.05 -169.32 30.27
CA LYS A 473 28.41 -167.89 30.43
C LYS A 473 28.37 -167.12 29.11
N LYS A 474 28.69 -167.75 27.98
CA LYS A 474 28.54 -167.11 26.64
C LYS A 474 27.07 -166.89 26.28
N SER A 475 26.21 -167.88 26.54
CA SER A 475 24.74 -167.80 26.30
C SER A 475 24.03 -166.80 27.22
N GLU A 476 24.46 -166.68 28.47
CA GLU A 476 23.97 -165.67 29.42
C GLU A 476 24.36 -164.26 28.97
N ASN A 477 25.60 -164.06 28.52
CA ASN A 477 26.06 -162.77 28.03
C ASN A 477 25.37 -162.33 26.72
N THR A 478 25.01 -163.24 25.82
CA THR A 478 24.19 -162.90 24.64
C THR A 478 22.76 -162.56 25.02
N ASN A 479 22.14 -163.29 25.95
CA ASN A 479 20.82 -162.93 26.50
C ASN A 479 20.82 -161.55 27.20
N ALA A 480 21.86 -161.24 27.97
CA ALA A 480 21.99 -159.94 28.65
C ALA A 480 22.16 -158.77 27.68
N LYS A 481 22.76 -158.99 26.49
CA LYS A 481 22.81 -157.99 25.41
C LYS A 481 21.45 -157.81 24.75
N LEU A 482 20.82 -158.90 24.31
CA LEU A 482 19.51 -158.87 23.66
C LEU A 482 18.41 -158.26 24.56
N ARG A 483 18.47 -158.44 25.88
CA ARG A 483 17.57 -157.76 26.81
C ARG A 483 17.76 -156.23 26.81
N ARG A 484 19.00 -155.75 26.93
CA ARG A 484 19.31 -154.31 26.89
C ARG A 484 18.94 -153.67 25.55
N GLU A 485 19.14 -154.37 24.45
CA GLU A 485 18.72 -153.91 23.12
C GLU A 485 17.19 -153.80 23.05
N ASN A 486 16.43 -154.80 23.53
CA ASN A 486 14.97 -154.71 23.61
C ASN A 486 14.48 -153.59 24.55
N GLU A 487 15.14 -153.36 25.68
CA GLU A 487 14.84 -152.24 26.60
C GLU A 487 15.06 -150.89 25.89
N SER A 488 16.20 -150.70 25.20
CA SER A 488 16.49 -149.48 24.45
C SER A 488 15.55 -149.23 23.26
N LEU A 489 15.13 -150.29 22.56
CA LEU A 489 14.13 -150.21 21.49
C LEU A 489 12.74 -149.88 22.04
N THR A 490 12.40 -150.39 23.23
CA THR A 490 11.14 -150.06 23.92
C THR A 490 11.12 -148.59 24.37
N GLU A 491 12.24 -148.07 24.86
CA GLU A 491 12.40 -146.64 25.19
C GLU A 491 12.24 -145.77 23.92
N GLY A 492 12.96 -146.08 22.83
CA GLY A 492 12.84 -145.34 21.57
C GLY A 492 11.43 -145.37 20.95
N VAL A 493 10.72 -146.51 21.04
CA VAL A 493 9.30 -146.61 20.64
C VAL A 493 8.38 -145.75 21.51
N ARG A 494 8.75 -145.50 22.77
CA ARG A 494 8.02 -144.63 23.71
C ARG A 494 8.28 -143.14 23.46
N GLU A 495 9.45 -142.78 22.94
CA GLU A 495 9.80 -141.40 22.58
C GLU A 495 9.13 -140.91 21.28
N VAL A 496 8.99 -141.78 20.27
CA VAL A 496 8.41 -141.39 18.96
C VAL A 496 7.02 -140.72 19.07
N PRO A 497 6.06 -141.20 19.89
CA PRO A 497 4.79 -140.50 20.12
C PRO A 497 4.91 -139.14 20.80
N ALA A 498 5.93 -138.93 21.66
CA ALA A 498 6.19 -137.65 22.30
C ALA A 498 6.77 -136.65 21.28
N LEU A 499 7.76 -137.10 20.48
CA LEU A 499 8.37 -136.31 19.41
C LEU A 499 7.35 -135.91 18.34
N ARG A 500 6.44 -136.82 17.93
CA ARG A 500 5.30 -136.53 17.03
C ARG A 500 4.38 -135.45 17.60
N LYS A 501 4.14 -135.42 18.91
CA LYS A 501 3.33 -134.37 19.56
C LYS A 501 4.06 -133.03 19.60
N SER A 502 5.35 -133.01 19.93
CA SER A 502 6.15 -131.76 19.85
C SER A 502 6.26 -131.23 18.43
N GLU A 503 6.41 -132.11 17.42
CA GLU A 503 6.44 -131.74 16.01
C GLU A 503 5.10 -131.10 15.58
N SER A 504 3.97 -131.70 15.96
CA SER A 504 2.63 -131.15 15.70
C SER A 504 2.44 -129.76 16.33
N ASN A 505 2.90 -129.57 17.56
CA ASN A 505 2.81 -128.29 18.28
C ASN A 505 3.78 -127.23 17.72
N LEU A 506 4.97 -127.64 17.27
CA LEU A 506 5.91 -126.75 16.59
C LEU A 506 5.37 -126.33 15.22
N ARG A 507 4.77 -127.25 14.44
CA ARG A 507 4.12 -126.93 13.16
C ARG A 507 2.94 -125.98 13.34
N SER A 508 2.10 -126.15 14.36
CA SER A 508 0.97 -125.22 14.60
C SER A 508 1.43 -123.85 15.08
N SER A 509 2.47 -123.78 15.93
CA SER A 509 3.09 -122.50 16.33
C SER A 509 3.80 -121.81 15.16
N LEU A 510 4.45 -122.57 14.28
CA LEU A 510 5.11 -122.06 13.08
C LEU A 510 4.07 -121.51 12.09
N LEU A 511 2.98 -122.23 11.81
CA LEU A 511 1.85 -121.74 10.99
C LEU A 511 1.17 -120.49 11.59
N GLN A 512 1.17 -120.33 12.91
CA GLN A 512 0.72 -119.08 13.55
C GLN A 512 1.72 -117.95 13.30
N LYS A 513 3.02 -118.19 13.51
CA LYS A 513 4.08 -117.20 13.26
C LYS A 513 4.16 -116.78 11.80
N GLU A 514 4.01 -117.70 10.84
CA GLU A 514 3.94 -117.39 9.40
C GLU A 514 2.77 -116.44 9.09
N LYS A 515 1.59 -116.68 9.68
CA LYS A 515 0.45 -115.75 9.55
C LYS A 515 0.72 -114.38 10.19
N THR A 516 1.42 -114.34 11.32
CA THR A 516 1.85 -113.08 11.94
C THR A 516 2.89 -112.34 11.07
N ILE A 517 3.83 -113.07 10.47
CA ILE A 517 4.83 -112.52 9.55
C ILE A 517 4.15 -111.94 8.32
N VAL A 518 3.26 -112.68 7.65
CA VAL A 518 2.52 -112.17 6.47
C VAL A 518 1.67 -110.94 6.82
N TYR A 519 1.06 -110.90 8.02
CA TYR A 519 0.34 -109.72 8.50
C TYR A 519 1.29 -108.51 8.71
N LEU A 520 2.44 -108.71 9.34
CA LEU A 520 3.45 -107.67 9.56
C LEU A 520 4.10 -107.21 8.25
N GLU A 521 4.37 -108.11 7.31
CA GLU A 521 4.86 -107.79 5.96
C GLU A 521 3.85 -106.95 5.18
N GLN A 522 2.55 -107.31 5.24
CA GLN A 522 1.50 -106.50 4.65
C GLN A 522 1.40 -105.12 5.35
N GLN A 523 1.50 -105.07 6.68
CA GLN A 523 1.46 -103.82 7.44
C GLN A 523 2.67 -102.91 7.12
N VAL A 524 3.88 -103.47 6.98
CA VAL A 524 5.09 -102.76 6.54
C VAL A 524 4.98 -102.30 5.09
N LYS A 525 4.39 -103.12 4.21
CA LYS A 525 4.11 -102.73 2.81
C LYS A 525 3.08 -101.60 2.73
N GLU A 526 2.08 -101.61 3.59
CA GLU A 526 1.12 -100.51 3.71
C GLU A 526 1.75 -99.24 4.30
N TYR A 527 2.60 -99.34 5.33
CA TYR A 527 3.28 -98.19 5.90
C TYR A 527 4.30 -97.59 4.93
N SER A 528 5.10 -98.40 4.24
CA SER A 528 6.02 -97.89 3.19
C SER A 528 5.28 -97.29 2.00
N ALA A 529 4.11 -97.80 1.61
CA ALA A 529 3.25 -97.17 0.60
C ALA A 529 2.69 -95.82 1.09
N LYS A 530 2.22 -95.75 2.34
CA LYS A 530 1.76 -94.49 2.99
C LYS A 530 2.91 -93.48 3.11
N GLU A 531 4.11 -93.93 3.46
CA GLU A 531 5.33 -93.12 3.56
C GLU A 531 5.79 -92.60 2.18
N ALA A 532 5.71 -93.42 1.13
CA ALA A 532 5.98 -92.98 -0.24
C ALA A 532 4.95 -91.93 -0.70
N GLN A 533 3.67 -92.08 -0.31
CA GLN A 533 2.62 -91.13 -0.60
C GLN A 533 2.80 -89.80 0.17
N THR A 534 3.11 -89.83 1.47
CA THR A 534 3.38 -88.61 2.25
C THR A 534 4.66 -87.92 1.79
N ASN A 535 5.72 -88.65 1.44
CA ASN A 535 6.93 -88.09 0.84
C ASN A 535 6.67 -87.46 -0.53
N LYS A 536 5.76 -88.03 -1.34
CA LYS A 536 5.33 -87.40 -2.61
C LYS A 536 4.60 -86.08 -2.35
N LEU A 537 3.57 -86.10 -1.49
CA LEU A 537 2.81 -84.89 -1.12
C LEU A 537 3.70 -83.81 -0.47
N LEU A 538 4.69 -84.21 0.33
CA LEU A 538 5.67 -83.31 0.93
C LEU A 538 6.61 -82.69 -0.12
N ARG A 539 6.98 -83.42 -1.17
CA ARG A 539 7.76 -82.88 -2.31
C ARG A 539 6.91 -81.92 -3.15
N GLU A 540 5.64 -82.25 -3.39
CA GLU A 540 4.71 -81.40 -4.13
C GLU A 540 4.45 -80.09 -3.36
N SER A 541 4.11 -80.17 -2.08
CA SER A 541 3.94 -79.02 -1.18
C SER A 541 5.22 -78.16 -1.05
N LYS A 542 6.41 -78.78 -0.97
CA LYS A 542 7.68 -78.04 -0.99
C LYS A 542 7.93 -77.34 -2.33
N ALA A 543 7.59 -77.97 -3.45
CA ALA A 543 7.71 -77.37 -4.78
C ALA A 543 6.68 -76.25 -5.04
N GLU A 544 5.51 -76.31 -4.42
CA GLU A 544 4.54 -75.21 -4.41
C GLU A 544 4.99 -74.08 -3.49
N SER A 545 5.52 -74.40 -2.30
CA SER A 545 6.11 -73.41 -1.39
C SER A 545 7.24 -72.63 -2.05
N THR A 546 8.20 -73.27 -2.73
CA THR A 546 9.28 -72.54 -3.40
C THR A 546 8.79 -71.69 -4.58
N LYS A 547 7.76 -72.14 -5.33
CA LYS A 547 7.10 -71.31 -6.36
C LYS A 547 6.38 -70.11 -5.75
N LEU A 548 5.71 -70.28 -4.61
CA LEU A 548 5.04 -69.20 -3.90
C LEU A 548 6.03 -68.19 -3.32
N THR A 549 7.13 -68.64 -2.70
CA THR A 549 8.24 -67.78 -2.26
C THR A 549 8.82 -67.00 -3.44
N ALA A 550 9.19 -67.66 -4.55
CA ALA A 550 9.71 -66.99 -5.73
C ALA A 550 8.72 -65.97 -6.35
N LYS A 551 7.40 -66.22 -6.24
CA LYS A 551 6.36 -65.27 -6.67
C LYS A 551 6.21 -64.11 -5.68
N VAL A 552 6.36 -64.34 -4.37
CA VAL A 552 6.43 -63.27 -3.36
C VAL A 552 7.66 -62.40 -3.61
N ASP A 553 8.84 -63.00 -3.85
CA ASP A 553 10.09 -62.28 -4.15
C ASP A 553 10.03 -61.45 -5.45
N GLN A 554 9.17 -61.83 -6.40
CA GLN A 554 8.87 -61.04 -7.60
C GLN A 554 7.90 -59.89 -7.28
N LEU A 555 6.88 -60.14 -6.46
CA LEU A 555 5.91 -59.12 -6.05
C LEU A 555 6.50 -58.08 -5.09
N THR A 556 7.43 -58.45 -4.21
CA THR A 556 8.16 -57.49 -3.36
C THR A 556 9.02 -56.58 -4.22
N LYS A 557 9.83 -57.12 -5.14
CA LYS A 557 10.62 -56.33 -6.09
C LYS A 557 9.77 -55.40 -6.95
N LEU A 558 8.65 -55.89 -7.49
CA LEU A 558 7.75 -55.04 -8.28
C LEU A 558 7.11 -53.94 -7.42
N ASN A 559 6.78 -54.20 -6.15
CA ASN A 559 6.33 -53.17 -5.22
C ASN A 559 7.45 -52.17 -4.84
N GLU A 560 8.70 -52.62 -4.72
CA GLU A 560 9.87 -51.74 -4.52
C GLU A 560 10.12 -50.86 -5.75
N GLU A 561 10.00 -51.40 -6.96
CA GLU A 561 10.06 -50.65 -8.22
C GLU A 561 8.93 -49.61 -8.30
N MET A 562 7.68 -50.04 -8.12
CA MET A 562 6.51 -49.15 -8.12
C MET A 562 6.57 -48.06 -7.04
N THR A 563 7.01 -48.37 -5.81
CA THR A 563 7.16 -47.36 -4.75
C THR A 563 8.33 -46.41 -5.02
N ASN A 564 9.37 -46.83 -5.72
CA ASN A 564 10.44 -45.94 -6.19
C ASN A 564 9.99 -45.07 -7.38
N GLU A 565 9.10 -45.54 -8.25
CA GLU A 565 8.45 -44.70 -9.27
C GLU A 565 7.48 -43.69 -8.67
N VAL A 566 6.66 -44.11 -7.68
CA VAL A 566 5.81 -43.20 -6.91
C VAL A 566 6.65 -42.10 -6.25
N LYS A 567 7.75 -42.44 -5.54
CA LYS A 567 8.65 -41.43 -4.95
C LYS A 567 9.26 -40.46 -5.97
N LYS A 568 9.61 -40.93 -7.18
CA LYS A 568 10.08 -40.06 -8.27
C LYS A 568 8.97 -39.15 -8.77
N SER A 569 7.74 -39.67 -8.89
CA SER A 569 6.55 -38.92 -9.27
C SER A 569 6.22 -37.84 -8.23
N GLU A 570 6.19 -38.20 -6.94
CA GLU A 570 6.03 -37.28 -5.80
C GLU A 570 7.08 -36.17 -5.81
N GLN A 571 8.37 -36.50 -5.94
CA GLN A 571 9.44 -35.50 -6.05
C GLN A 571 9.31 -34.60 -7.29
N SER A 572 8.73 -35.10 -8.38
CA SER A 572 8.44 -34.28 -9.57
C SER A 572 7.24 -33.36 -9.32
N MET A 573 6.18 -33.86 -8.69
CA MET A 573 4.98 -33.12 -8.35
C MET A 573 5.26 -32.05 -7.29
N GLU A 574 6.11 -32.34 -6.29
CA GLU A 574 6.60 -31.37 -5.31
C GLU A 574 7.39 -30.23 -5.98
N LYS A 575 8.23 -30.54 -6.98
CA LYS A 575 8.91 -29.53 -7.81
C LYS A 575 7.92 -28.72 -8.64
N PHE A 576 6.90 -29.35 -9.22
CA PHE A 576 5.83 -28.61 -9.91
C PHE A 576 5.02 -27.73 -8.97
N ILE A 577 4.70 -28.17 -7.75
CA ILE A 577 4.02 -27.38 -6.71
C ILE A 577 4.89 -26.19 -6.29
N LYS A 578 6.18 -26.39 -6.02
CA LYS A 578 7.13 -25.31 -5.68
C LYS A 578 7.31 -24.32 -6.83
N ASN A 579 7.42 -24.81 -8.07
CA ASN A 579 7.48 -23.95 -9.25
C ASN A 579 6.18 -23.15 -9.43
N ASN A 580 5.02 -23.80 -9.28
CA ASN A 580 3.70 -23.17 -9.40
C ASN A 580 3.46 -22.14 -8.28
N GLY A 581 3.90 -22.41 -7.05
CA GLY A 581 3.94 -21.43 -5.96
C GLY A 581 4.79 -20.22 -6.31
N SER A 582 6.03 -20.43 -6.79
CA SER A 582 6.89 -19.32 -7.25
C SER A 582 6.40 -18.61 -8.51
N LEU A 583 5.49 -19.22 -9.27
CA LEU A 583 4.81 -18.61 -10.41
C LEU A 583 3.61 -17.79 -9.92
N SER A 584 2.83 -18.31 -8.97
CA SER A 584 1.74 -17.60 -8.29
C SER A 584 2.26 -16.36 -7.57
N GLU A 585 3.35 -16.46 -6.80
CA GLU A 585 4.03 -15.33 -6.15
C GLU A 585 4.47 -14.27 -7.18
N LYS A 586 5.04 -14.69 -8.32
CA LYS A 586 5.38 -13.76 -9.42
C LYS A 586 4.16 -13.16 -10.09
N LEU A 587 3.05 -13.88 -10.18
CA LEU A 587 1.78 -13.41 -10.74
C LEU A 587 1.12 -12.41 -9.80
N GLU A 588 1.16 -12.67 -8.49
CA GLU A 588 0.67 -11.79 -7.43
C GLU A 588 1.49 -10.50 -7.37
N VAL A 589 2.83 -10.59 -7.31
CA VAL A 589 3.73 -9.42 -7.40
C VAL A 589 3.59 -8.67 -8.74
N LEU A 590 3.26 -9.35 -9.83
CA LEU A 590 2.97 -8.70 -11.12
C LEU A 590 1.58 -8.02 -11.11
N ASN A 591 0.60 -8.59 -10.41
CA ASN A 591 -0.73 -8.03 -10.23
C ASN A 591 -0.71 -6.83 -9.28
N GLU A 592 0.06 -6.87 -8.19
CA GLU A 592 0.36 -5.72 -7.35
C GLU A 592 1.03 -4.60 -8.16
N LYS A 593 2.01 -4.94 -9.01
CA LYS A 593 2.64 -3.98 -9.94
C LYS A 593 1.65 -3.44 -10.96
N TYR A 594 0.70 -4.24 -11.44
CA TYR A 594 -0.34 -3.80 -12.36
C TYR A 594 -1.35 -2.87 -11.68
N GLU A 595 -1.86 -3.23 -10.50
CA GLU A 595 -2.79 -2.42 -9.73
C GLU A 595 -2.13 -1.13 -9.20
N THR A 596 -0.87 -1.16 -8.76
CA THR A 596 -0.13 0.08 -8.43
C THR A 596 0.11 0.94 -9.66
N LEU A 597 0.47 0.39 -10.81
CA LEU A 597 0.61 1.15 -12.06
C LEU A 597 -0.72 1.73 -12.54
N LYS A 598 -1.83 0.99 -12.37
CA LYS A 598 -3.21 1.39 -12.66
C LYS A 598 -3.70 2.49 -11.71
N ASN A 599 -3.37 2.41 -10.42
CA ASN A 599 -3.65 3.44 -9.43
C ASN A 599 -2.83 4.72 -9.73
N VAL A 600 -1.53 4.59 -10.03
CA VAL A 600 -0.69 5.70 -10.51
C VAL A 600 -1.25 6.30 -11.81
N LYS A 601 -1.78 5.47 -12.72
CA LYS A 601 -2.45 5.94 -13.94
C LYS A 601 -3.78 6.65 -13.65
N SER A 602 -4.56 6.22 -12.66
CA SER A 602 -5.78 6.94 -12.22
C SER A 602 -5.40 8.28 -11.61
N VAL A 603 -4.49 8.30 -10.63
CA VAL A 603 -4.00 9.52 -10.00
C VAL A 603 -3.37 10.48 -11.02
N SER A 604 -2.61 9.98 -11.99
CA SER A 604 -2.07 10.77 -13.09
C SER A 604 -3.17 11.30 -14.02
N HIS A 605 -4.21 10.51 -14.32
CA HIS A 605 -5.35 10.96 -15.12
C HIS A 605 -6.20 12.00 -14.38
N GLU A 606 -6.38 11.85 -13.07
CA GLU A 606 -7.02 12.83 -12.19
C GLU A 606 -6.20 14.12 -12.08
N GLN A 607 -4.88 14.03 -11.93
CA GLN A 607 -3.96 15.18 -11.97
C GLN A 607 -4.03 15.90 -13.32
N VAL A 608 -4.00 15.16 -14.45
CA VAL A 608 -4.21 15.72 -15.79
C VAL A 608 -5.61 16.35 -15.90
N GLY A 609 -6.63 15.76 -15.29
CA GLY A 609 -7.99 16.32 -15.22
C GLY A 609 -8.10 17.56 -14.32
N VAL A 610 -7.26 17.72 -13.30
CA VAL A 610 -7.15 18.94 -12.47
C VAL A 610 -6.37 20.01 -13.23
N ILE A 611 -5.21 19.68 -13.81
CA ILE A 611 -4.41 20.59 -14.64
C ILE A 611 -5.25 21.08 -15.83
N ARG A 612 -6.02 20.21 -16.49
CA ARG A 612 -6.93 20.60 -17.57
C ARG A 612 -7.99 21.59 -17.09
N ARG A 613 -8.65 21.32 -15.96
CA ARG A 613 -9.61 22.25 -15.35
C ARG A 613 -8.96 23.60 -14.97
N GLN A 614 -7.72 23.60 -14.48
CA GLN A 614 -6.96 24.83 -14.21
C GLN A 614 -6.60 25.58 -15.50
N CYS A 615 -6.20 24.87 -16.56
CA CYS A 615 -5.97 25.46 -17.89
C CYS A 615 -7.27 26.03 -18.48
N ASP A 616 -8.40 25.34 -18.33
CA ASP A 616 -9.71 25.82 -18.79
C ASP A 616 -10.18 27.03 -17.98
N GLU A 617 -9.98 27.05 -16.66
CA GLU A 617 -10.24 28.21 -15.79
C GLU A 617 -9.34 29.41 -16.15
N LEU A 618 -8.05 29.19 -16.40
CA LEU A 618 -7.12 30.22 -16.88
C LEU A 618 -7.50 30.71 -18.28
N ASN A 619 -8.01 29.85 -19.16
CA ASN A 619 -8.50 30.19 -20.50
C ASN A 619 -9.81 31.00 -20.44
N ILE A 620 -10.70 30.71 -19.48
CA ILE A 620 -11.87 31.54 -19.16
C ILE A 620 -11.41 32.91 -18.66
N LYS A 621 -10.52 32.97 -17.66
CA LYS A 621 -9.97 34.24 -17.14
C LYS A 621 -9.24 35.05 -18.21
N LEU A 622 -8.53 34.39 -19.14
CA LEU A 622 -7.89 35.03 -20.30
C LEU A 622 -8.93 35.57 -21.29
N LYS A 623 -10.02 34.85 -21.55
CA LYS A 623 -11.14 35.35 -22.37
C LYS A 623 -11.89 36.51 -21.71
N GLU A 624 -12.02 36.50 -20.38
CA GLU A 624 -12.61 37.59 -19.61
C GLU A 624 -11.70 38.81 -19.56
N ALA A 625 -10.39 38.61 -19.39
CA ALA A 625 -9.38 39.65 -19.50
C ALA A 625 -9.36 40.25 -20.92
N ASN A 626 -9.37 39.44 -21.98
CA ASN A 626 -9.42 39.91 -23.36
C ASN A 626 -10.74 40.64 -23.68
N LYS A 627 -11.89 40.19 -23.13
CA LYS A 627 -13.14 40.95 -23.21
C LYS A 627 -13.04 42.30 -22.49
N ARG A 628 -12.39 42.35 -21.32
CA ARG A 628 -12.20 43.60 -20.58
C ARG A 628 -11.17 44.53 -21.22
N ILE A 629 -10.17 43.99 -21.92
CA ILE A 629 -9.30 44.74 -22.82
C ILE A 629 -10.15 45.33 -23.95
N GLY A 630 -10.96 44.52 -24.65
CA GLY A 630 -11.87 45.01 -25.69
C GLY A 630 -12.80 46.13 -25.20
N PHE A 631 -13.46 45.97 -24.04
CA PHE A 631 -14.28 47.05 -23.47
C PHE A 631 -13.48 48.32 -23.11
N LEU A 632 -12.21 48.20 -22.71
CA LEU A 632 -11.33 49.34 -22.45
C LEU A 632 -10.77 49.95 -23.75
N GLU A 633 -10.66 49.16 -24.82
CA GLU A 633 -10.34 49.62 -26.17
C GLU A 633 -11.55 50.37 -26.78
N ASP A 634 -12.78 49.87 -26.59
CA ASP A 634 -14.04 50.54 -26.93
C ASP A 634 -14.19 51.88 -26.17
N GLU A 635 -14.02 51.88 -24.84
CA GLU A 635 -14.05 53.10 -24.00
C GLU A 635 -12.96 54.10 -24.42
N LEU A 636 -11.78 53.61 -24.83
CA LEU A 636 -10.69 54.45 -25.33
C LEU A 636 -11.01 55.01 -26.72
N GLU A 637 -11.60 54.22 -27.63
CA GLU A 637 -11.99 54.70 -28.96
C GLU A 637 -13.13 55.72 -28.86
N GLU A 638 -14.13 55.53 -28.00
CA GLU A 638 -15.16 56.55 -27.71
C GLU A 638 -14.52 57.83 -27.16
N SER A 639 -13.56 57.72 -26.22
CA SER A 639 -12.84 58.87 -25.66
C SER A 639 -11.97 59.60 -26.70
N VAL A 640 -11.35 58.86 -27.63
CA VAL A 640 -10.59 59.40 -28.77
C VAL A 640 -11.52 60.06 -29.79
N LEU A 641 -12.67 59.46 -30.11
CA LEU A 641 -13.70 60.03 -30.98
C LEU A 641 -14.25 61.33 -30.39
N ALA A 642 -14.68 61.33 -29.12
CA ALA A 642 -15.16 62.53 -28.45
C ALA A 642 -14.08 63.62 -28.34
N SER A 643 -12.80 63.26 -28.20
CA SER A 643 -11.67 64.20 -28.24
C SER A 643 -11.41 64.74 -29.65
N HIS A 644 -11.59 63.91 -30.68
CA HIS A 644 -11.46 64.30 -32.08
C HIS A 644 -12.65 65.16 -32.55
N GLU A 645 -13.86 64.94 -32.03
CA GLU A 645 -15.02 65.80 -32.22
C GLU A 645 -14.83 67.16 -31.52
N LYS A 646 -14.42 67.18 -30.25
CA LYS A 646 -14.01 68.43 -29.58
C LYS A 646 -12.88 69.15 -30.30
N THR A 647 -11.98 68.42 -30.96
CA THR A 647 -10.94 68.99 -31.82
C THR A 647 -11.51 69.58 -33.11
N LYS A 648 -12.44 68.89 -33.78
CA LYS A 648 -13.20 69.42 -34.93
C LYS A 648 -13.96 70.69 -34.55
N GLU A 649 -14.70 70.67 -33.44
CA GLU A 649 -15.37 71.85 -32.86
C GLU A 649 -14.38 72.98 -32.57
N LEU A 650 -13.26 72.71 -31.91
CA LEU A 650 -12.21 73.71 -31.67
C LEU A 650 -11.61 74.27 -32.97
N THR A 651 -11.42 73.47 -34.02
CA THR A 651 -10.98 73.96 -35.32
C THR A 651 -12.06 74.79 -36.03
N SER A 652 -13.33 74.43 -35.88
CA SER A 652 -14.47 75.19 -36.39
C SER A 652 -14.59 76.54 -35.66
N ILE A 653 -14.52 76.55 -34.33
CA ILE A 653 -14.50 77.75 -33.50
C ILE A 653 -13.29 78.63 -33.83
N ARG A 654 -12.08 78.06 -33.94
CA ARG A 654 -10.87 78.80 -34.39
C ARG A 654 -11.05 79.38 -35.80
N ARG A 655 -11.70 78.66 -36.71
CA ARG A 655 -12.00 79.15 -38.06
C ARG A 655 -13.01 80.29 -38.02
N VAL A 656 -14.11 80.18 -37.27
CA VAL A 656 -15.12 81.24 -37.11
C VAL A 656 -14.51 82.47 -36.40
N ILE A 657 -13.60 82.28 -35.43
CA ILE A 657 -12.83 83.37 -34.82
C ILE A 657 -11.90 84.01 -35.84
N ALA A 658 -11.17 83.24 -36.66
CA ALA A 658 -10.28 83.80 -37.69
C ALA A 658 -11.04 84.51 -38.82
N GLU A 659 -12.18 83.97 -39.26
CA GLU A 659 -13.09 84.63 -40.20
C GLU A 659 -13.72 85.88 -39.57
N GLY A 660 -14.04 85.86 -38.27
CA GLY A 660 -14.50 87.02 -37.51
C GLY A 660 -13.43 88.11 -37.40
N GLN A 661 -12.21 87.74 -36.99
CA GLN A 661 -11.05 88.62 -36.91
C GLN A 661 -10.71 89.22 -38.28
N SER A 662 -10.68 88.42 -39.35
CA SER A 662 -10.48 88.93 -40.71
C SER A 662 -11.59 89.88 -41.15
N ASN A 663 -12.85 89.62 -40.78
CA ASN A 663 -13.95 90.56 -41.00
C ASN A 663 -13.85 91.84 -40.15
N GLU A 664 -13.19 91.81 -39.00
CA GLU A 664 -12.92 92.98 -38.17
C GLU A 664 -11.70 93.76 -38.66
N GLU A 665 -10.60 93.09 -39.05
CA GLU A 665 -9.47 93.67 -39.77
C GLU A 665 -9.93 94.35 -41.06
N LEU A 666 -10.82 93.73 -41.85
CA LEU A 666 -11.41 94.34 -43.05
C LEU A 666 -12.35 95.51 -42.75
N LYS A 667 -12.90 95.64 -41.53
CA LYS A 667 -13.63 96.84 -41.08
C LYS A 667 -12.64 97.91 -40.61
N ILE A 668 -11.62 97.53 -39.84
CA ILE A 668 -10.56 98.41 -39.36
C ILE A 668 -9.83 99.03 -40.56
N GLN A 669 -9.35 98.23 -41.52
CA GLN A 669 -8.76 98.73 -42.77
C GLN A 669 -9.71 99.65 -43.56
N LYS A 670 -11.02 99.42 -43.57
CA LYS A 670 -11.98 100.34 -44.21
C LYS A 670 -12.12 101.66 -43.44
N LEU A 671 -12.09 101.62 -42.11
CA LEU A 671 -12.11 102.80 -41.25
C LEU A 671 -10.79 103.56 -41.30
N GLU A 672 -9.65 102.86 -41.33
CA GLU A 672 -8.30 103.41 -41.50
C GLU A 672 -8.15 104.04 -42.88
N ASN A 673 -8.58 103.39 -43.96
CA ASN A 673 -8.56 103.99 -45.30
C ASN A 673 -9.51 105.20 -45.40
N SER A 674 -10.68 105.15 -44.77
CA SER A 674 -11.61 106.30 -44.70
C SER A 674 -11.06 107.46 -43.87
N LEU A 675 -10.35 107.15 -42.78
CA LEU A 675 -9.67 108.12 -41.92
C LEU A 675 -8.42 108.69 -42.59
N ALA A 676 -7.66 107.89 -43.33
CA ALA A 676 -6.53 108.34 -44.14
C ALA A 676 -7.00 109.26 -45.26
N ALA A 677 -8.07 108.92 -45.98
CA ALA A 677 -8.68 109.80 -46.97
C ALA A 677 -9.21 111.10 -46.35
N ALA A 678 -9.86 111.03 -45.18
CA ALA A 678 -10.31 112.22 -44.45
C ALA A 678 -9.15 113.05 -43.88
N LEU A 679 -8.00 112.43 -43.57
CA LEU A 679 -6.77 113.13 -43.21
C LEU A 679 -6.08 113.74 -44.44
N GLU A 680 -6.08 113.09 -45.59
CA GLU A 680 -5.55 113.65 -46.85
C GLU A 680 -6.39 114.86 -47.30
N ASP A 681 -7.73 114.76 -47.28
CA ASP A 681 -8.61 115.90 -47.52
C ASP A 681 -8.43 117.01 -46.45
N LYS A 682 -8.18 116.65 -45.18
CA LYS A 682 -7.86 117.62 -44.13
C LYS A 682 -6.51 118.30 -44.36
N GLU A 683 -5.44 117.57 -44.67
CA GLU A 683 -4.11 118.12 -44.93
C GLU A 683 -4.11 118.99 -46.18
N ARG A 684 -4.83 118.56 -47.22
CA ARG A 684 -5.13 119.36 -48.41
C ARG A 684 -5.85 120.67 -48.04
N LEU A 685 -6.95 120.61 -47.27
CA LEU A 685 -7.66 121.80 -46.81
C LEU A 685 -6.79 122.69 -45.90
N GLU A 686 -5.96 122.12 -45.03
CA GLU A 686 -4.99 122.87 -44.22
C GLU A 686 -3.90 123.50 -45.09
N SER A 687 -3.51 122.86 -46.20
CA SER A 687 -2.59 123.46 -47.18
C SER A 687 -3.26 124.59 -47.98
N ASP A 688 -4.52 124.44 -48.38
CA ASP A 688 -5.31 125.49 -49.04
C ASP A 688 -5.54 126.68 -48.08
N PHE A 689 -5.86 126.42 -46.81
CA PHE A 689 -5.96 127.46 -45.78
C PHE A 689 -4.60 128.08 -45.44
N ALA A 690 -3.50 127.32 -45.48
CA ALA A 690 -2.16 127.87 -45.31
C ALA A 690 -1.78 128.78 -46.48
N LEU A 691 -2.07 128.38 -47.72
CA LEU A 691 -1.90 129.19 -48.92
C LEU A 691 -2.74 130.48 -48.85
N GLN A 692 -4.05 130.38 -48.56
CA GLN A 692 -4.89 131.56 -48.32
C GLN A 692 -4.35 132.43 -47.19
N THR A 693 -3.85 131.84 -46.10
CA THR A 693 -3.23 132.57 -44.98
C THR A 693 -1.94 133.27 -45.40
N THR A 694 -1.11 132.68 -46.27
CA THR A 694 0.10 133.36 -46.80
C THR A 694 -0.27 134.48 -47.76
N MET A 695 -1.27 134.30 -48.64
CA MET A 695 -1.79 135.36 -49.51
C MET A 695 -2.39 136.52 -48.70
N LEU A 696 -3.18 136.23 -47.66
CA LEU A 696 -3.73 137.24 -46.76
C LEU A 696 -2.65 137.93 -45.92
N LYS A 697 -1.60 137.21 -45.49
CA LYS A 697 -0.42 137.81 -44.82
C LYS A 697 0.36 138.72 -45.76
N GLN A 698 0.63 138.29 -47.00
CA GLN A 698 1.26 139.13 -48.03
C GLN A 698 0.42 140.38 -48.31
N ARG A 699 -0.88 140.23 -48.55
CA ARG A 699 -1.80 141.36 -48.77
C ARG A 699 -1.88 142.29 -47.55
N THR A 700 -1.81 141.75 -46.33
CA THR A 700 -1.71 142.55 -45.10
C THR A 700 -0.36 143.25 -44.99
N GLN A 701 0.73 142.66 -45.48
CA GLN A 701 2.05 143.27 -45.51
C GLN A 701 2.15 144.37 -46.57
N GLU A 702 1.57 144.21 -47.76
CA GLU A 702 1.38 145.26 -48.76
C GLU A 702 0.57 146.44 -48.18
N LEU A 703 -0.54 146.13 -47.50
CA LEU A 703 -1.38 147.15 -46.83
C LEU A 703 -0.65 147.83 -45.66
N LYS A 704 0.24 147.12 -44.94
CA LYS A 704 1.12 147.74 -43.94
C LYS A 704 2.19 148.62 -44.57
N GLN A 705 2.88 148.15 -45.60
CA GLN A 705 3.90 148.92 -46.32
C GLN A 705 3.33 150.19 -46.96
N THR A 706 2.16 150.11 -47.59
CA THR A 706 1.46 151.29 -48.12
C THR A 706 0.95 152.23 -47.02
N ASN A 707 0.52 151.70 -45.86
CA ASN A 707 0.18 152.51 -44.70
C ASN A 707 1.43 153.17 -44.07
N GLU A 708 2.58 152.49 -44.11
CA GLU A 708 3.88 153.02 -43.65
C GLU A 708 4.43 154.09 -44.61
N THR A 709 4.35 153.92 -45.93
CA THR A 709 4.72 154.99 -46.87
C THR A 709 3.76 156.18 -46.79
N LEU A 710 2.45 155.96 -46.59
CA LEU A 710 1.49 157.02 -46.29
C LEU A 710 1.81 157.73 -44.95
N LYS A 711 2.22 157.01 -43.92
CA LYS A 711 2.69 157.59 -42.64
C LYS A 711 3.99 158.37 -42.80
N LEU A 712 4.94 157.89 -43.60
CA LEU A 712 6.18 158.60 -43.90
C LEU A 712 5.88 159.90 -44.67
N HIS A 713 5.06 159.86 -45.72
CA HIS A 713 4.61 161.08 -46.42
C HIS A 713 3.81 162.02 -45.51
N TYR A 714 3.00 161.50 -44.59
CA TYR A 714 2.32 162.33 -43.57
C TYR A 714 3.33 162.98 -42.61
N GLN A 715 4.38 162.26 -42.18
CA GLN A 715 5.46 162.81 -41.37
C GLN A 715 6.33 163.82 -42.14
N GLU A 716 6.59 163.61 -43.43
CA GLU A 716 7.24 164.59 -44.31
C GLU A 716 6.39 165.85 -44.49
N LEU A 717 5.08 165.71 -44.65
CA LEU A 717 4.16 166.85 -44.73
C LEU A 717 4.10 167.59 -43.39
N GLN A 718 4.05 166.87 -42.27
CA GLN A 718 4.08 167.47 -40.93
C GLN A 718 5.45 168.10 -40.60
N SER A 719 6.56 167.58 -41.12
CA SER A 719 7.89 168.20 -40.94
C SER A 719 8.04 169.45 -41.80
N LYS A 720 7.50 169.46 -43.03
CA LYS A 720 7.37 170.65 -43.89
C LYS A 720 6.47 171.70 -43.24
N GLU A 721 5.31 171.31 -42.71
CA GLU A 721 4.41 172.17 -41.93
C GLU A 721 5.15 172.78 -40.72
N LYS A 722 5.83 171.96 -39.91
CA LYS A 722 6.66 172.44 -38.80
C LYS A 722 7.75 173.40 -39.26
N SER A 723 8.44 173.13 -40.38
CA SER A 723 9.46 174.05 -40.89
C SER A 723 8.85 175.40 -41.31
N TYR A 724 7.74 175.41 -42.04
CA TYR A 724 7.03 176.63 -42.41
C TYR A 724 6.50 177.39 -41.16
N VAL A 725 6.03 176.68 -40.13
CA VAL A 725 5.64 177.29 -38.85
C VAL A 725 6.84 177.95 -38.16
N THR A 726 8.02 177.31 -38.14
CA THR A 726 9.24 177.95 -37.58
C THR A 726 9.76 179.11 -38.43
N GLU A 727 9.55 179.08 -39.74
CA GLU A 727 9.90 180.18 -40.66
C GLU A 727 8.97 181.37 -40.46
N ILE A 728 7.65 181.13 -40.37
CA ILE A 728 6.65 182.13 -39.97
C ILE A 728 6.96 182.72 -38.59
N ALA A 729 7.43 181.91 -37.63
CA ALA A 729 7.85 182.38 -36.31
C ALA A 729 9.10 183.29 -36.38
N LYS A 730 10.12 182.92 -37.16
CA LYS A 730 11.31 183.76 -37.40
C LYS A 730 10.95 185.07 -38.08
N LEU A 731 10.09 185.04 -39.10
CA LEU A 731 9.59 186.23 -39.81
C LEU A 731 8.77 187.14 -38.88
N LYS A 732 7.96 186.58 -37.96
CA LYS A 732 7.27 187.35 -36.92
C LYS A 732 8.26 188.02 -35.95
N SER A 733 9.25 187.29 -35.45
CA SER A 733 10.30 187.81 -34.56
C SER A 733 11.09 188.94 -35.22
N SER A 734 11.56 188.74 -36.45
CA SER A 734 12.31 189.75 -37.21
C SER A 734 11.47 191.00 -37.49
N LYS A 735 10.18 190.85 -37.80
CA LYS A 735 9.24 191.98 -37.92
C LYS A 735 9.11 192.75 -36.60
N GLU A 736 9.07 192.06 -35.46
CA GLU A 736 8.95 192.68 -34.14
C GLU A 736 10.21 193.46 -33.73
N GLU A 737 11.41 192.96 -34.09
CA GLU A 737 12.68 193.66 -33.90
C GLU A 737 12.78 194.92 -34.77
N VAL A 738 12.42 194.82 -36.06
CA VAL A 738 12.36 195.99 -36.97
C VAL A 738 11.37 197.03 -36.46
N GLN A 739 10.24 196.60 -35.88
CA GLN A 739 9.25 197.51 -35.29
C GLN A 739 9.77 198.22 -34.02
N LYS A 740 10.62 197.57 -33.21
CA LYS A 740 11.29 198.17 -32.05
C LYS A 740 12.44 199.11 -32.46
N ALA A 741 13.16 198.82 -33.55
CA ALA A 741 14.16 199.73 -34.10
C ALA A 741 13.51 201.02 -34.66
N SER A 742 12.35 200.90 -35.30
CA SER A 742 11.58 202.02 -35.84
C SER A 742 11.15 203.04 -34.77
N SER A 743 10.60 202.58 -33.63
CA SER A 743 10.18 203.48 -32.56
C SER A 743 11.34 204.21 -31.88
N ALA A 744 12.50 203.56 -31.73
CA ALA A 744 13.73 204.18 -31.23
C ALA A 744 14.30 205.25 -32.19
N GLY A 745 14.10 205.11 -33.50
CA GLY A 745 14.44 206.13 -34.49
C GLY A 745 13.56 207.38 -34.40
N SER A 746 12.27 207.21 -34.16
CA SER A 746 11.29 208.31 -34.07
C SER A 746 11.61 209.32 -32.97
N GLY A 747 12.04 208.86 -31.79
CA GLY A 747 12.42 209.76 -30.68
C GLY A 747 13.55 210.73 -31.07
N LYS A 748 14.61 210.22 -31.71
CA LYS A 748 15.74 211.05 -32.18
C LYS A 748 15.36 211.97 -33.33
N ALA A 749 14.39 211.58 -34.17
CA ALA A 749 13.85 212.43 -35.22
C ALA A 749 13.12 213.66 -34.63
N HIS A 750 12.27 213.49 -33.62
CA HIS A 750 11.53 214.61 -33.02
C HIS A 750 12.40 215.58 -32.20
N GLU A 751 13.51 215.15 -31.62
CA GLU A 751 14.48 216.06 -30.98
C GLU A 751 15.22 216.93 -32.02
N LEU A 752 15.67 216.32 -33.13
CA LEU A 752 16.24 217.03 -34.27
C LEU A 752 15.21 217.97 -34.91
N GLU A 753 13.96 217.54 -35.06
CA GLU A 753 12.87 218.34 -35.61
C GLU A 753 12.58 219.57 -34.74
N ARG A 754 12.58 219.45 -33.40
CA ARG A 754 12.46 220.58 -32.48
C ARG A 754 13.59 221.59 -32.65
N SER A 755 14.84 221.12 -32.68
CA SER A 755 16.02 221.96 -32.86
C SER A 755 16.00 222.68 -34.23
N LEU A 756 15.60 221.96 -35.28
CA LEU A 756 15.42 222.54 -36.62
C LEU A 756 14.28 223.57 -36.66
N LEU A 757 13.19 223.38 -35.93
CA LEU A 757 12.06 224.33 -35.90
C LEU A 757 12.46 225.64 -35.22
N GLU A 758 13.26 225.58 -34.15
CA GLU A 758 13.79 226.75 -33.46
C GLU A 758 14.81 227.50 -34.34
N MET A 759 15.77 226.78 -34.95
CA MET A 759 16.71 227.34 -35.95
C MET A 759 16.00 227.92 -37.18
N ARG A 760 14.86 227.36 -37.60
CA ARG A 760 14.07 227.86 -38.73
C ARG A 760 13.30 229.13 -38.38
N ASN A 761 12.89 229.30 -37.12
CA ASN A 761 12.23 230.52 -36.64
C ASN A 761 13.22 231.68 -36.45
N THR A 762 14.44 231.42 -35.97
CA THR A 762 15.51 232.42 -35.94
C THR A 762 15.96 232.82 -37.35
N LEU A 763 16.06 231.87 -38.28
CA LEU A 763 16.34 232.16 -39.69
C LEU A 763 15.22 232.99 -40.35
N SER A 764 13.96 232.57 -40.23
CA SER A 764 12.78 233.27 -40.79
C SER A 764 12.64 234.72 -40.30
N SER A 765 12.91 234.97 -39.00
CA SER A 765 12.91 236.33 -38.45
C SER A 765 14.11 237.18 -38.91
N SER A 766 15.22 236.57 -39.32
CA SER A 766 16.32 237.27 -40.02
C SER A 766 15.99 237.55 -41.49
N GLU A 767 15.37 236.61 -42.22
CA GLU A 767 14.96 236.79 -43.62
C GLU A 767 13.91 237.90 -43.79
N LYS A 768 12.98 238.06 -42.84
CA LYS A 768 12.03 239.18 -42.86
C LYS A 768 12.73 240.54 -42.78
N LYS A 769 13.67 240.70 -41.85
CA LYS A 769 14.48 241.93 -41.74
C LYS A 769 15.31 242.18 -43.00
N LEU A 770 15.82 241.12 -43.63
CA LEU A 770 16.53 241.22 -44.90
C LEU A 770 15.61 241.72 -46.03
N ARG A 771 14.39 241.17 -46.15
CA ARG A 771 13.39 241.66 -47.12
C ARG A 771 12.92 243.10 -46.85
N GLU A 772 12.75 243.48 -45.59
CA GLU A 772 12.38 244.87 -45.23
C GLU A 772 13.49 245.86 -45.66
N LEU A 773 14.76 245.47 -45.51
CA LEU A 773 15.91 246.23 -46.03
C LEU A 773 15.99 246.21 -47.56
N GLU A 774 15.66 245.10 -48.24
CA GLU A 774 15.58 245.04 -49.71
C GLU A 774 14.49 245.95 -50.27
N VAL A 775 13.30 245.98 -49.64
CA VAL A 775 12.19 246.86 -50.04
C VAL A 775 12.55 248.33 -49.82
N ALA A 776 13.19 248.67 -48.69
CA ALA A 776 13.71 250.02 -48.47
C ALA A 776 14.73 250.43 -49.56
N ASN A 777 15.66 249.53 -49.91
CA ASN A 777 16.64 249.74 -50.97
C ASN A 777 16.01 249.83 -52.39
N GLY A 778 14.88 249.14 -52.60
CA GLY A 778 14.02 249.29 -53.78
C GLY A 778 13.41 250.69 -53.88
N ASN A 779 12.81 251.18 -52.79
CA ASN A 779 12.24 252.53 -52.73
C ASN A 779 13.33 253.61 -52.94
N PHE A 780 14.55 253.40 -52.42
CA PHE A 780 15.68 254.28 -52.70
C PHE A 780 16.13 254.25 -54.16
N LYS A 781 16.09 253.09 -54.85
CA LYS A 781 16.32 253.02 -56.31
C LYS A 781 15.26 253.78 -57.10
N GLU A 782 13.99 253.68 -56.72
CA GLU A 782 12.90 254.37 -57.40
C GLU A 782 12.98 255.89 -57.21
N LEU A 783 13.27 256.36 -55.98
CA LEU A 783 13.54 257.77 -55.70
C LEU A 783 14.76 258.30 -56.49
N ASN A 784 15.80 257.47 -56.67
CA ASN A 784 16.99 257.83 -57.44
C ASN A 784 16.72 257.81 -58.96
N SER A 785 15.82 256.96 -59.45
CA SER A 785 15.28 257.01 -60.82
C SER A 785 14.52 258.31 -61.06
N ASP A 786 13.69 258.72 -60.11
CA ASP A 786 12.88 259.95 -60.20
C ASP A 786 13.76 261.22 -60.15
N LEU A 787 14.83 261.22 -59.34
CA LEU A 787 15.91 262.21 -59.40
C LEU A 787 16.64 262.20 -60.74
N THR A 788 16.94 261.03 -61.31
CA THR A 788 17.60 260.88 -62.62
C THR A 788 16.73 261.42 -63.75
N GLN A 789 15.41 261.18 -63.74
CA GLN A 789 14.50 261.77 -64.73
C GLN A 789 14.40 263.29 -64.62
N LYS A 790 14.41 263.85 -63.40
CA LYS A 790 14.48 265.30 -63.18
C LYS A 790 15.79 265.88 -63.74
N LEU A 791 16.90 265.16 -63.56
CA LEU A 791 18.20 265.49 -64.14
C LEU A 791 18.16 265.44 -65.68
N ASP A 792 17.48 264.46 -66.29
CA ASP A 792 17.45 264.32 -67.75
C ASP A 792 16.53 265.36 -68.46
N ARG A 793 15.45 265.78 -67.80
CA ARG A 793 14.63 266.94 -68.25
C ARG A 793 15.43 268.25 -68.26
N ILE A 794 16.41 268.38 -67.36
CA ILE A 794 17.38 269.48 -67.35
C ILE A 794 18.47 269.27 -68.41
N SER A 795 18.94 268.03 -68.62
CA SER A 795 20.15 267.74 -69.40
C SER A 795 20.08 268.03 -70.90
N LYS A 796 18.88 268.04 -71.52
CA LYS A 796 18.74 268.16 -72.99
C LYS A 796 17.88 269.32 -73.51
N ASN A 797 17.30 270.14 -72.63
CA ASN A 797 17.21 271.58 -72.91
C ASN A 797 18.61 272.13 -73.29
N TYR A 798 19.65 271.61 -72.65
CA TYR A 798 21.06 271.87 -72.96
C TYR A 798 21.56 271.31 -74.32
N LYS A 799 20.80 270.48 -75.04
CA LYS A 799 21.22 269.93 -76.36
C LYS A 799 20.59 270.57 -77.59
N GLN A 800 19.38 271.13 -77.51
CA GLN A 800 18.90 272.02 -78.59
C GLN A 800 19.76 273.29 -78.73
N ILE A 801 20.50 273.66 -77.67
CA ILE A 801 21.47 274.77 -77.68
C ILE A 801 22.87 274.30 -78.15
N SER A 802 23.17 273.00 -78.07
CA SER A 802 24.37 272.38 -78.67
C SER A 802 24.27 272.19 -80.20
N ASN A 803 23.18 272.62 -80.85
CA ASN A 803 22.84 272.33 -82.24
C ASN A 803 23.80 272.91 -83.31
N GLN A 804 24.68 273.85 -82.96
CA GLN A 804 25.26 274.79 -83.95
C GLN A 804 26.79 274.71 -84.14
N LEU A 805 27.50 273.78 -83.48
CA LEU A 805 28.96 273.68 -83.57
C LEU A 805 29.42 272.20 -83.63
N ALA A 806 30.21 271.84 -84.64
CA ALA A 806 30.91 270.55 -84.83
C ALA A 806 30.04 269.27 -84.61
N ALA A 807 29.56 268.56 -85.63
CA ALA A 807 30.13 268.28 -86.96
C ALA A 807 31.50 267.55 -86.98
N ALA A 808 31.93 266.85 -85.89
CA ALA A 808 33.06 265.86 -85.91
C ALA A 808 33.27 264.94 -84.64
N LYS A 809 33.42 263.61 -84.83
CA LYS A 809 34.29 262.58 -84.09
C LYS A 809 33.86 261.92 -82.72
N GLU A 810 34.64 260.93 -82.16
CA GLU A 810 34.14 259.70 -81.39
C GLU A 810 34.87 259.15 -80.05
N LYS A 811 34.21 258.18 -79.30
CA LYS A 811 34.66 256.86 -78.61
C LYS A 811 35.43 256.64 -77.23
N SER A 812 35.15 255.51 -76.45
CA SER A 812 36.08 254.56 -75.65
C SER A 812 35.51 253.65 -74.44
N ALA A 813 36.30 252.76 -73.72
CA ALA A 813 35.91 251.64 -72.71
C ALA A 813 37.04 251.02 -71.72
N SER A 814 36.85 249.95 -70.82
CA SER A 814 37.92 249.20 -69.98
C SER A 814 37.63 247.78 -69.26
N ARG A 815 38.45 247.17 -68.29
CA ARG A 815 38.59 245.68 -67.85
C ARG A 815 39.15 245.23 -66.38
N ARG A 816 39.15 243.87 -65.98
CA ARG A 816 39.94 242.99 -64.93
C ARG A 816 39.37 242.58 -63.48
N PRO A 817 39.96 241.74 -62.51
CA PRO A 817 40.78 240.43 -62.37
C PRO A 817 40.59 239.42 -61.09
N SER A 818 41.39 238.30 -60.89
CA SER A 818 41.79 237.47 -59.61
C SER A 818 40.97 236.20 -59.07
N ARG A 819 41.33 235.18 -58.17
CA ARG A 819 42.52 234.53 -57.41
C ARG A 819 42.46 232.94 -57.07
N SER A 820 42.86 232.33 -55.87
CA SER A 820 43.33 230.85 -55.72
C SER A 820 43.37 230.03 -54.33
N ASN A 821 43.53 228.65 -54.34
CA ASN A 821 44.06 227.56 -53.36
C ASN A 821 43.18 226.74 -52.30
N SER A 822 43.53 225.59 -51.59
CA SER A 822 44.10 224.18 -51.86
C SER A 822 44.37 223.18 -50.61
N VAL A 823 44.39 221.80 -50.73
CA VAL A 823 45.18 220.66 -49.99
C VAL A 823 44.64 219.57 -48.92
N LEU A 824 44.81 218.22 -49.20
CA LEU A 824 45.06 216.89 -48.42
C LEU A 824 44.28 216.37 -47.12
N SER A 825 44.41 215.13 -46.51
CA SER A 825 44.44 213.64 -46.90
C SER A 825 44.65 212.53 -45.76
N ILE A 826 44.23 211.23 -45.91
CA ILE A 826 44.86 209.89 -45.44
C ILE A 826 44.73 209.35 -43.93
N PRO A 827 44.86 208.03 -43.46
CA PRO A 827 44.59 206.58 -43.91
C PRO A 827 44.09 205.48 -42.83
N ASP A 828 44.02 204.14 -43.19
CA ASP A 828 44.26 202.79 -42.48
C ASP A 828 43.53 202.21 -41.19
N GLN A 829 43.37 200.87 -40.87
CA GLN A 829 43.76 199.54 -41.47
C GLN A 829 42.97 198.24 -40.99
N ASN A 830 42.80 197.22 -41.89
CA ASN A 830 42.77 195.71 -41.78
C ASN A 830 41.76 194.81 -40.95
N THR A 831 41.80 193.46 -41.20
CA THR A 831 40.69 192.45 -41.10
C THR A 831 41.08 190.96 -40.76
N ASN A 832 40.07 190.03 -40.74
CA ASN A 832 40.08 188.53 -40.87
C ASN A 832 40.15 187.60 -39.60
N ASP A 833 39.85 186.26 -39.62
CA ASP A 833 38.76 185.41 -40.23
C ASP A 833 38.85 183.87 -39.83
N THR A 834 37.77 183.08 -40.01
CA THR A 834 37.68 181.59 -40.29
C THR A 834 37.91 180.46 -39.25
N SER A 835 37.71 179.17 -39.67
CA SER A 835 37.54 177.92 -38.87
C SER A 835 37.92 176.60 -39.64
N ARG A 836 37.94 175.39 -38.99
CA ARG A 836 37.59 173.98 -39.49
C ARG A 836 38.36 172.76 -38.85
N ARG A 837 37.73 171.54 -38.81
CA ARG A 837 38.22 170.18 -39.28
C ARG A 837 38.38 168.91 -38.32
N ALA A 838 37.72 167.76 -38.70
CA ALA A 838 38.11 166.29 -38.71
C ALA A 838 37.93 165.18 -37.57
N SER A 839 37.39 164.00 -37.99
CA SER A 839 37.88 162.55 -37.97
C SER A 839 37.69 161.43 -36.86
N TYR A 840 37.10 160.25 -37.27
CA TYR A 840 37.50 158.78 -37.14
C TYR A 840 37.00 157.71 -36.06
N SER A 841 36.71 156.47 -36.56
CA SER A 841 36.77 155.00 -36.10
C SER A 841 36.23 154.32 -34.78
N ASP A 842 35.31 153.31 -34.95
CA ASP A 842 35.42 151.78 -34.90
C ASP A 842 35.60 150.82 -33.65
N ASP A 843 35.12 149.54 -33.80
CA ASP A 843 35.57 148.16 -33.32
C ASP A 843 34.90 147.28 -32.17
N ARG A 844 34.79 145.94 -32.45
CA ARG A 844 34.70 144.63 -31.66
C ARG A 844 33.64 144.30 -30.55
N GLY A 845 33.36 143.03 -30.11
CA GLY A 845 33.94 141.66 -30.32
C GLY A 845 33.13 140.43 -29.75
N LYS A 846 33.70 139.18 -29.65
CA LYS A 846 33.04 137.85 -29.34
C LYS A 846 33.80 136.95 -28.29
N GLN A 847 33.20 135.89 -27.68
CA GLN A 847 33.75 134.56 -27.19
C GLN A 847 32.69 133.78 -26.30
N SER A 848 32.82 132.53 -25.76
CA SER A 848 33.25 131.18 -26.27
C SER A 848 33.04 129.97 -25.26
N GLN A 849 32.93 128.71 -25.75
CA GLN A 849 33.33 127.39 -25.13
C GLN A 849 32.68 126.78 -23.83
N SER A 850 33.17 125.65 -23.25
CA SER A 850 33.07 124.22 -23.70
C SER A 850 33.65 123.13 -22.73
N ASP A 851 32.93 122.64 -21.70
CA ASP A 851 33.50 121.80 -20.60
C ASP A 851 33.02 120.32 -20.47
N THR A 852 32.32 119.75 -21.46
CA THR A 852 31.62 118.45 -21.26
C THR A 852 32.43 117.18 -21.55
N ASN A 853 33.50 117.23 -22.35
CA ASN A 853 34.10 116.02 -22.93
C ASN A 853 34.95 115.16 -21.98
N ASP A 854 35.71 115.76 -21.06
CA ASP A 854 36.69 114.99 -20.26
C ASP A 854 36.01 114.06 -19.24
N LYS A 855 34.82 114.42 -18.77
CA LYS A 855 33.97 113.56 -17.92
C LYS A 855 33.50 112.31 -18.68
N ILE A 856 33.24 112.43 -19.99
CA ILE A 856 32.79 111.33 -20.84
C ILE A 856 33.91 110.28 -21.00
N ALA A 857 35.18 110.70 -21.09
CA ALA A 857 36.32 109.79 -21.21
C ALA A 857 36.46 108.86 -19.98
N TYR A 858 36.34 109.41 -18.76
CA TYR A 858 36.41 108.61 -17.53
C TYR A 858 35.22 107.64 -17.39
N ILE A 859 34.00 108.13 -17.62
CA ILE A 859 32.77 107.30 -17.59
C ILE A 859 32.87 106.14 -18.60
N LYS A 860 33.37 106.39 -19.81
CA LYS A 860 33.51 105.38 -20.87
C LYS A 860 34.40 104.22 -20.45
N ASN A 861 35.51 104.46 -19.76
CA ASN A 861 36.43 103.40 -19.34
C ASN A 861 35.86 102.54 -18.19
N VAL A 862 35.16 103.15 -17.23
CA VAL A 862 34.49 102.41 -16.12
C VAL A 862 33.38 101.51 -16.67
N LEU A 863 32.58 102.00 -17.63
CA LEU A 863 31.54 101.20 -18.28
C LEU A 863 32.10 100.08 -19.16
N LEU A 864 33.25 100.27 -19.80
CA LEU A 864 33.91 99.21 -20.57
C LEU A 864 34.34 98.05 -19.67
N GLY A 865 35.03 98.34 -18.56
CA GLY A 865 35.46 97.31 -17.60
C GLY A 865 34.30 96.51 -16.97
N PHE A 866 33.17 97.18 -16.69
CA PHE A 866 31.95 96.52 -16.20
C PHE A 866 31.33 95.57 -17.23
N LEU A 867 31.41 95.88 -18.51
CA LEU A 867 30.94 95.00 -19.59
C LEU A 867 31.92 93.84 -19.85
N GLU A 868 33.23 94.10 -19.80
CA GLU A 868 34.29 93.16 -20.17
C GLU A 868 34.55 92.08 -19.09
N HIS A 869 34.69 92.45 -17.82
CA HIS A 869 35.01 91.51 -16.73
C HIS A 869 33.76 90.96 -16.04
N LYS A 870 33.11 89.97 -16.66
CA LYS A 870 31.85 89.36 -16.19
C LYS A 870 31.85 88.93 -14.71
N GLU A 871 32.94 88.34 -14.23
CA GLU A 871 33.05 87.80 -12.87
C GLU A 871 33.19 88.87 -11.77
N GLN A 872 33.54 90.12 -12.13
CA GLN A 872 33.75 91.21 -11.17
C GLN A 872 32.55 92.16 -11.05
N ARG A 873 31.48 91.92 -11.82
CA ARG A 873 30.31 92.80 -11.91
C ARG A 873 29.61 93.06 -10.58
N GLU A 874 29.52 92.06 -9.70
CA GLU A 874 28.86 92.22 -8.39
C GLU A 874 29.63 93.16 -7.45
N MET A 875 30.96 93.24 -7.55
CA MET A 875 31.76 94.22 -6.76
C MET A 875 31.75 95.63 -7.37
N LEU A 876 31.59 95.75 -8.69
CA LEU A 876 31.58 97.04 -9.40
C LEU A 876 30.19 97.70 -9.46
N LEU A 877 29.11 96.93 -9.25
CA LEU A 877 27.74 97.42 -9.29
C LEU A 877 27.47 98.66 -8.40
N PRO A 878 27.92 98.74 -7.13
CA PRO A 878 27.68 99.92 -6.30
C PRO A 878 28.39 101.18 -6.82
N VAL A 879 29.54 101.02 -7.48
CA VAL A 879 30.31 102.11 -8.08
C VAL A 879 29.62 102.62 -9.34
N VAL A 880 29.08 101.72 -10.18
CA VAL A 880 28.31 102.10 -11.37
C VAL A 880 26.98 102.75 -10.97
N SER A 881 26.28 102.21 -9.98
CA SER A 881 25.02 102.75 -9.45
C SER A 881 25.19 104.18 -8.91
N THR A 882 26.26 104.44 -8.14
CA THR A 882 26.56 105.78 -7.62
C THR A 882 27.10 106.76 -8.69
N LEU A 883 27.81 106.28 -9.72
CA LEU A 883 28.30 107.13 -10.81
C LEU A 883 27.18 107.58 -11.78
N LEU A 884 26.11 106.79 -11.91
CA LEU A 884 24.97 107.06 -12.81
C LEU A 884 23.69 107.50 -12.09
N GLN A 885 23.68 107.55 -10.75
CA GLN A 885 22.52 107.91 -9.92
C GLN A 885 21.28 107.04 -10.21
N LEU A 886 21.48 105.72 -10.24
CA LEU A 886 20.40 104.76 -10.50
C LEU A 886 19.57 104.49 -9.23
N ASP A 887 18.24 104.54 -9.38
CA ASP A 887 17.32 104.09 -8.34
C ASP A 887 17.32 102.56 -8.20
N SER A 888 16.86 102.05 -7.04
CA SER A 888 16.84 100.61 -6.75
C SER A 888 15.90 99.76 -7.63
N SER A 889 15.07 100.40 -8.47
CA SER A 889 14.34 99.77 -9.59
C SER A 889 15.24 99.52 -10.80
N ASP A 890 16.17 100.42 -11.04
CA ASP A 890 16.92 100.55 -12.28
C ASP A 890 18.25 99.79 -12.19
N GLU A 891 18.85 99.74 -11.01
CA GLU A 891 19.88 98.74 -10.68
C GLU A 891 19.37 97.30 -10.90
N LYS A 892 18.13 97.01 -10.53
CA LYS A 892 17.50 95.69 -10.76
C LYS A 892 17.21 95.44 -12.25
N ARG A 893 16.77 96.46 -13.01
CA ARG A 893 16.62 96.36 -14.47
C ARG A 893 17.96 96.16 -15.17
N LEU A 894 19.01 96.84 -14.73
CA LEU A 894 20.38 96.71 -15.24
C LEU A 894 20.91 95.29 -15.01
N LEU A 895 20.78 94.75 -13.79
CA LEU A 895 21.11 93.36 -13.48
C LEU A 895 20.33 92.35 -14.34
N VAL A 896 19.00 92.53 -14.49
CA VAL A 896 18.14 91.65 -15.30
C VAL A 896 18.46 91.72 -16.80
N SER A 897 19.08 92.80 -17.27
CA SER A 897 19.45 93.01 -18.68
C SER A 897 20.89 92.60 -19.02
N ILE A 898 21.69 92.20 -18.03
CA ILE A 898 23.15 91.93 -18.16
C ILE A 898 23.54 90.51 -17.68
N ARG A 899 22.56 89.76 -17.14
CA ARG A 899 22.66 88.35 -16.71
C ARG A 899 22.32 87.39 -17.84
#